data_AF-A0A2V4VR31-F1
#
_entry.id   AF-A0A2V4VR31-F1
#
_cell.length_a   1.000
_cell.length_b   1.000
_cell.length_c   1.000
_cell.angle_alpha   90.00
_cell.angle_beta   90.00
_cell.angle_gamma   90.00
#
_symmetry.space_group_name_H-M   'P 1'
#
loop_
_entity.id
_entity.type
_entity.pdbx_description
1 polymer ?
#
loop_
_entity_poly.entity_id
_entity_poly.type
_entity_poly.pdbx_seq_one_letter_code
_entity_poly.pdbx_strand_id
1 'polypeptide(L)'
;MNNKNNDNIMNSNTNHWNIHVDHLVDYSNVKMNSIYVRRAGKLMIQPDEQRQHRLPNQVLATALKNIESLGFTFSSELLQGMRTLSREQFEALVEQLVKDLKVMVGAHVEYKPMYAGFPEQVMNEHEAELYLNAIFHYLTHLTMDDFEPSVRAAGERSPLLEKRKLKVIDLGSKPAFLKLIRQLIEAKGSISDTDKKDIQRVLKHAEPSDTQAILPAEIPFKENVGFVVAVLLKYELASIERIGSYFKTASDVLRLAVSWSEGDVSLATATPFRKFKRRERRLLLGLLEQCGFITEDMLRYKDRWIRLGEILHPSEYKLRYPRSQAAFDILRNNKPFSTFNGSVELAFQYRNIWSLIDLLSQRPGEFARKLDHMLRITEDEEYVLLAFGEVAAQVSTPVLLQVRRHFAQRNEASDLRVFFPKGHVAKAFGIPNELPMVSEAVCQEVVQLCEQALITRFAEFPSLGKTYVDERLQSYLVPFSQRSASKALRTIVRGSRIPMGEGDTIRFFSWWKEGEVDGTPTGRVDIDLSAVMYDEHWNYVEHISYTNLRSVKYKAVHSGDIVTAPYGASEFIDLHMPSIVNYGGRYVVTTLHSFTSHPYCNLPECFAGWMMRKKPGSGEIYEPSTVENKIDITADTQIAIPVILDLVERTIIWTDLALKRYPDYYNNVEGHQKGIVLMGRAMTTLRKPDLYDLFLLHAKARGELVDTKEQADTIYAVDEGVTPYDIEQIMAEYLA
;
A
#
# COMPACT_ATOMS: atom_id res chain seq x y z
N MET A 1 71.39 31.16 29.92
CA MET A 1 71.03 31.98 28.74
C MET A 1 69.71 31.45 28.19
N ASN A 2 68.72 32.34 28.16
CA ASN A 2 67.41 32.35 27.48
C ASN A 2 66.34 31.24 27.66
N ASN A 3 65.20 31.74 28.15
CA ASN A 3 63.80 31.41 27.91
C ASN A 3 63.15 30.13 28.51
N LYS A 4 62.45 30.37 29.63
CA LYS A 4 61.11 29.79 29.92
C LYS A 4 60.20 30.92 30.44
N ASN A 5 58.90 30.80 30.11
CA ASN A 5 57.73 31.60 30.49
C ASN A 5 57.22 32.62 29.45
N ASN A 6 56.14 32.24 28.75
CA ASN A 6 54.92 33.05 28.63
C ASN A 6 53.79 32.20 28.01
N ASP A 7 52.97 31.58 28.88
CA ASP A 7 51.60 31.19 28.59
C ASP A 7 50.69 32.10 29.43
N ASN A 8 50.08 33.11 28.79
CA ASN A 8 48.77 33.68 29.11
C ASN A 8 48.61 35.05 28.44
N ILE A 9 47.42 35.23 27.85
CA ILE A 9 46.66 36.45 27.51
C ILE A 9 46.22 36.38 26.04
N MET A 10 44.99 35.90 25.83
CA MET A 10 43.93 36.66 25.16
C MET A 10 42.64 35.83 25.19
N ASN A 11 41.78 36.17 26.15
CA ASN A 11 40.41 35.71 26.25
C ASN A 11 39.52 36.95 26.30
N SER A 12 38.73 37.20 25.26
CA SER A 12 37.41 37.86 25.28
C SER A 12 37.01 38.32 23.87
N ASN A 13 35.72 38.18 23.57
CA ASN A 13 34.99 38.62 22.37
C ASN A 13 34.90 37.68 21.17
N THR A 14 34.35 36.48 21.38
CA THR A 14 33.57 35.77 20.35
C THR A 14 32.37 35.05 20.96
N ASN A 15 31.42 35.83 21.46
CA ASN A 15 30.04 35.40 21.66
C ASN A 15 29.21 36.64 21.38
N HIS A 16 28.46 36.70 20.26
CA HIS A 16 27.25 37.52 20.06
C HIS A 16 26.71 37.51 18.60
N TRP A 17 26.90 36.44 17.79
CA TRP A 17 26.32 36.39 16.44
C TRP A 17 25.69 35.05 15.98
N ASN A 18 25.48 34.08 16.87
CA ASN A 18 24.92 32.76 16.51
C ASN A 18 23.55 32.42 17.13
N ILE A 19 22.71 33.42 17.46
CA ILE A 19 21.40 33.16 18.11
C ILE A 19 20.18 33.63 17.27
N HIS A 20 20.38 34.23 16.08
CA HIS A 20 19.25 34.82 15.34
C HIS A 20 18.85 34.19 14.00
N VAL A 21 19.33 33.00 13.64
CA VAL A 21 18.93 32.35 12.37
C VAL A 21 18.03 31.11 12.55
N ASP A 22 17.94 30.53 13.75
CA ASP A 22 17.12 29.32 13.99
C ASP A 22 15.62 29.56 14.24
N HIS A 23 15.16 30.81 14.25
CA HIS A 23 13.76 31.15 14.55
C HIS A 23 12.87 31.45 13.33
N LEU A 24 13.40 31.36 12.09
CA LEU A 24 12.65 31.73 10.87
C LEU A 24 12.14 30.55 10.04
N VAL A 25 12.60 29.31 10.31
CA VAL A 25 12.15 28.12 9.58
C VAL A 25 11.55 27.14 10.58
N ASP A 26 10.23 27.05 10.59
CA ASP A 26 9.53 26.00 11.33
C ASP A 26 9.78 24.64 10.65
N TYR A 27 10.82 23.95 11.11
CA TYR A 27 11.20 22.61 10.65
C TYR A 27 10.09 21.56 10.82
N SER A 28 9.04 21.85 11.61
CA SER A 28 7.87 20.98 11.70
C SER A 28 7.06 20.99 10.39
N ASN A 29 6.89 22.16 9.77
CA ASN A 29 6.18 22.31 8.49
C ASN A 29 6.94 21.65 7.33
N VAL A 30 8.27 21.75 7.33
CA VAL A 30 9.12 21.10 6.31
C VAL A 30 8.90 19.59 6.29
N LYS A 31 8.84 18.95 7.47
CA LYS A 31 8.62 17.49 7.59
C LYS A 31 7.18 17.07 7.29
N MET A 32 6.20 17.91 7.58
CA MET A 32 4.79 17.66 7.22
C MET A 32 4.57 17.76 5.71
N ASN A 33 5.25 18.69 5.05
CA ASN A 33 5.20 18.83 3.58
C ASN A 33 5.70 17.59 2.85
N SER A 34 6.75 16.91 3.34
CA SER A 34 7.19 15.63 2.76
C SER A 34 6.10 14.56 2.78
N ILE A 35 5.27 14.52 3.84
CA ILE A 35 4.12 13.61 3.93
C ILE A 35 3.05 14.04 2.92
N TYR A 36 2.77 15.34 2.84
CA TYR A 36 1.66 15.89 2.05
C TYR A 36 1.90 15.81 0.54
N VAL A 37 3.12 16.10 0.07
CA VAL A 37 3.51 15.98 -1.34
C VAL A 37 3.40 14.52 -1.78
N ARG A 38 3.95 13.59 -0.97
CA ARG A 38 3.92 12.15 -1.27
C ARG A 38 2.49 11.59 -1.33
N ARG A 39 1.57 12.08 -0.50
CA ARG A 39 0.21 11.54 -0.38
C ARG A 39 -0.81 12.19 -1.31
N ALA A 40 -0.70 13.50 -1.50
CA ALA A 40 -1.74 14.28 -2.17
C ALA A 40 -1.21 15.20 -3.26
N GLY A 41 0.10 15.14 -3.57
CA GLY A 41 0.71 16.08 -4.51
C GLY A 41 0.56 17.53 -4.08
N LYS A 42 0.48 17.80 -2.77
CA LYS A 42 0.19 19.14 -2.23
C LYS A 42 1.31 19.65 -1.34
N LEU A 43 1.48 20.96 -1.35
CA LEU A 43 2.48 21.66 -0.54
C LEU A 43 1.84 22.80 0.25
N MET A 44 2.06 22.84 1.56
CA MET A 44 1.68 23.96 2.40
C MET A 44 2.79 25.01 2.40
N ILE A 45 2.39 26.27 2.21
CA ILE A 45 3.28 27.42 2.35
C ILE A 45 2.68 28.37 3.39
N GLN A 46 3.55 29.12 4.07
CA GLN A 46 3.14 30.23 4.92
C GLN A 46 3.56 31.53 4.23
N PRO A 47 2.62 32.28 3.64
CA PRO A 47 2.93 33.55 2.97
C PRO A 47 3.54 34.54 3.96
N ASP A 48 4.53 35.32 3.52
CA ASP A 48 4.98 36.49 4.24
C ASP A 48 4.09 37.68 3.86
N GLU A 49 3.01 37.90 4.63
CA GLU A 49 2.01 38.94 4.36
C GLU A 49 2.58 40.37 4.38
N GLN A 50 3.78 40.57 4.96
CA GLN A 50 4.42 41.88 5.08
C GLN A 50 5.34 42.22 3.90
N ARG A 51 5.52 41.32 2.93
CA ARG A 51 6.52 41.46 1.87
C ARG A 51 5.98 42.20 0.64
N GLN A 52 6.56 43.37 0.35
CA GLN A 52 6.23 44.17 -0.84
C GLN A 52 7.00 43.76 -2.12
N HIS A 53 8.06 42.96 -2.01
CA HIS A 53 8.91 42.56 -3.13
C HIS A 53 8.77 41.07 -3.46
N ARG A 54 8.37 40.78 -4.70
CA ARG A 54 8.19 39.43 -5.24
C ARG A 54 9.53 38.76 -5.53
N LEU A 55 9.60 37.44 -5.40
CA LEU A 55 10.76 36.65 -5.84
C LEU A 55 11.08 36.91 -7.32
N PRO A 56 12.36 36.98 -7.72
CA PRO A 56 12.75 37.12 -9.12
C PRO A 56 12.22 35.96 -9.97
N ASN A 57 11.73 36.26 -11.18
CA ASN A 57 11.20 35.25 -12.10
C ASN A 57 12.22 34.15 -12.43
N GLN A 58 13.51 34.48 -12.46
CA GLN A 58 14.60 33.54 -12.72
C GLN A 58 14.65 32.44 -11.66
N VAL A 59 14.45 32.78 -10.38
CA VAL A 59 14.50 31.82 -9.27
C VAL A 59 13.35 30.82 -9.36
N LEU A 60 12.14 31.31 -9.69
CA LEU A 60 10.97 30.46 -9.90
C LEU A 60 11.10 29.57 -11.14
N ALA A 61 11.63 30.12 -12.24
CA ALA A 61 11.86 29.37 -13.46
C ALA A 61 12.88 28.24 -13.26
N THR A 62 13.95 28.49 -12.50
CA THR A 62 14.93 27.46 -12.12
C THR A 62 14.29 26.35 -11.30
N ALA A 63 13.46 26.69 -10.30
CA ALA A 63 12.76 25.68 -9.52
C ALA A 63 11.82 24.83 -10.38
N LEU A 64 11.04 25.46 -11.27
CA LEU A 64 10.16 24.75 -12.21
C LEU A 64 10.96 23.82 -13.14
N LYS A 65 12.08 24.27 -13.69
CA LYS A 65 12.93 23.43 -14.55
C LYS A 65 13.55 22.24 -13.80
N ASN A 66 13.92 22.43 -12.54
CA ASN A 66 14.47 21.36 -11.70
C ASN A 66 13.44 20.28 -11.35
N ILE A 67 12.16 20.63 -11.18
CA ILE A 67 11.11 19.64 -10.92
C ILE A 67 10.52 19.06 -12.22
N GLU A 68 10.60 19.79 -13.33
CA GLU A 68 10.20 19.32 -14.67
C GLU A 68 11.04 18.11 -15.09
N SER A 69 12.34 18.11 -14.81
CA SER A 69 13.21 16.94 -15.06
C SER A 69 12.86 15.72 -14.21
N LEU A 70 12.10 15.90 -13.13
CA LEU A 70 11.53 14.84 -12.30
C LEU A 70 10.09 14.48 -12.70
N GLY A 71 9.53 15.14 -13.71
CA GLY A 71 8.17 14.92 -14.21
C GLY A 71 7.08 15.72 -13.50
N PHE A 72 7.41 16.81 -12.79
CA PHE A 72 6.46 17.62 -12.02
C PHE A 72 6.40 19.08 -12.46
N THR A 73 5.32 19.77 -12.07
CA THR A 73 5.13 21.23 -12.21
C THR A 73 4.29 21.77 -11.06
N PHE A 74 4.16 23.09 -10.94
CA PHE A 74 3.26 23.73 -9.96
C PHE A 74 1.90 24.09 -10.57
N SER A 75 0.86 24.04 -9.74
CA SER A 75 -0.41 24.68 -10.05
C SER A 75 -0.25 26.19 -10.13
N SER A 76 -1.21 26.88 -10.76
CA SER A 76 -1.22 28.34 -10.86
C SER A 76 -1.21 28.98 -9.47
N GLU A 77 -2.02 28.46 -8.56
CA GLU A 77 -2.21 28.93 -7.18
C GLU A 77 -0.93 28.74 -6.37
N LEU A 78 -0.29 27.57 -6.46
CA LEU A 78 0.97 27.32 -5.79
C LEU A 78 2.06 28.25 -6.32
N LEU A 79 2.13 28.46 -7.64
CA LEU A 79 3.10 29.35 -8.25
C LEU A 79 2.92 30.81 -7.80
N GLN A 80 1.67 31.29 -7.67
CA GLN A 80 1.41 32.62 -7.12
C GLN A 80 1.77 32.69 -5.63
N GLY A 81 1.47 31.66 -4.86
CA GLY A 81 1.83 31.58 -3.45
C GLY A 81 3.34 31.57 -3.24
N MET A 82 4.09 30.82 -4.05
CA MET A 82 5.56 30.78 -3.98
C MET A 82 6.19 32.16 -4.15
N ARG A 83 5.61 33.04 -4.97
CA ARG A 83 6.10 34.41 -5.22
C ARG A 83 6.13 35.29 -3.98
N THR A 84 5.34 34.96 -2.95
CA THR A 84 5.21 35.75 -1.72
C THR A 84 6.17 35.29 -0.62
N LEU A 85 6.95 34.22 -0.83
CA LEU A 85 7.88 33.71 0.17
C LEU A 85 9.15 34.55 0.29
N SER A 86 9.82 34.43 1.44
CA SER A 86 11.21 34.87 1.58
C SER A 86 12.13 34.10 0.62
N ARG A 87 13.29 34.65 0.25
CA ARG A 87 14.24 33.91 -0.61
C ARG A 87 14.74 32.67 0.13
N GLU A 88 15.04 32.83 1.41
CA GLU A 88 15.52 31.80 2.32
C GLU A 88 14.44 30.72 2.54
N GLN A 89 13.19 31.12 2.77
CA GLN A 89 12.06 30.21 2.89
C GLN A 89 11.81 29.43 1.60
N PHE A 90 11.85 30.11 0.45
CA PHE A 90 11.67 29.49 -0.85
C PHE A 90 12.79 28.48 -1.17
N GLU A 91 14.05 28.88 -0.98
CA GLU A 91 15.20 28.00 -1.23
C GLU A 91 15.15 26.76 -0.34
N ALA A 92 14.89 26.90 0.96
CA ALA A 92 14.76 25.76 1.87
C ALA A 92 13.59 24.82 1.49
N LEU A 93 12.44 25.39 1.11
CA LEU A 93 11.26 24.64 0.70
C LEU A 93 11.51 23.87 -0.60
N VAL A 94 12.08 24.52 -1.61
CA VAL A 94 12.38 23.90 -2.92
C VAL A 94 13.48 22.86 -2.79
N GLU A 95 14.52 23.09 -1.98
CA GLU A 95 15.56 22.11 -1.74
C GLU A 95 15.00 20.82 -1.14
N GLN A 96 14.14 20.92 -0.12
CA GLN A 96 13.48 19.76 0.45
C GLN A 96 12.51 19.11 -0.54
N LEU A 97 11.73 19.91 -1.28
CA LEU A 97 10.80 19.39 -2.28
C LEU A 97 11.53 18.58 -3.35
N VAL A 98 12.64 19.08 -3.90
CA VAL A 98 13.45 18.37 -4.89
C VAL A 98 13.99 17.06 -4.32
N LYS A 99 14.44 17.03 -3.06
CA LYS A 99 14.85 15.78 -2.38
C LYS A 99 13.69 14.79 -2.29
N ASP A 100 12.52 15.24 -1.87
CA ASP A 100 11.33 14.40 -1.72
C ASP A 100 10.88 13.84 -3.09
N LEU A 101 10.83 14.68 -4.12
CA LEU A 101 10.48 14.26 -5.48
C LEU A 101 11.48 13.25 -6.04
N LYS A 102 12.79 13.46 -5.85
CA LYS A 102 13.83 12.47 -6.22
C LYS A 102 13.61 11.13 -5.53
N VAL A 103 13.21 11.10 -4.26
CA VAL A 103 12.87 9.86 -3.56
C VAL A 103 11.63 9.19 -4.14
N MET A 104 10.60 9.98 -4.46
CA MET A 104 9.33 9.52 -5.04
C MET A 104 9.51 8.87 -6.41
N VAL A 105 10.38 9.42 -7.26
CA VAL A 105 10.66 8.90 -8.61
C VAL A 105 11.99 8.15 -8.70
N GLY A 106 12.58 7.70 -7.59
CA GLY A 106 13.80 6.90 -7.60
C GLY A 106 15.08 7.61 -8.03
N ALA A 107 15.07 8.91 -8.32
CA ALA A 107 16.22 9.71 -8.76
C ALA A 107 17.16 10.20 -7.62
N HIS A 108 17.03 9.63 -6.42
CA HIS A 108 17.86 9.96 -5.25
C HIS A 108 19.12 9.09 -5.16
N VAL A 109 19.25 8.12 -6.07
CA VAL A 109 20.37 7.18 -6.19
C VAL A 109 21.03 7.31 -7.55
N GLU A 110 22.24 6.77 -7.69
CA GLU A 110 22.99 6.76 -8.94
C GLU A 110 22.88 5.37 -9.59
N TYR A 111 22.27 5.28 -10.77
CA TYR A 111 22.07 4.02 -11.46
C TYR A 111 23.30 3.64 -12.29
N LYS A 112 23.86 2.47 -11.99
CA LYS A 112 25.02 1.89 -12.68
C LYS A 112 24.70 0.43 -13.02
N PRO A 113 24.07 0.16 -14.17
CA PRO A 113 23.91 -1.21 -14.62
C PRO A 113 25.27 -1.81 -15.01
N MET A 114 25.34 -3.13 -15.11
CA MET A 114 26.56 -3.86 -15.51
C MET A 114 27.09 -3.42 -16.89
N TYR A 115 26.19 -3.00 -17.79
CA TYR A 115 26.52 -2.54 -19.14
C TYR A 115 26.09 -1.09 -19.35
N ALA A 116 27.05 -0.15 -19.37
CA ALA A 116 26.79 1.29 -19.53
C ALA A 116 26.11 1.66 -20.88
N GLY A 117 26.26 0.84 -21.91
CA GLY A 117 25.61 1.01 -23.22
C GLY A 117 24.23 0.36 -23.34
N PHE A 118 23.60 -0.03 -22.22
CA PHE A 118 22.25 -0.61 -22.23
C PHE A 118 21.22 0.33 -22.91
N PRO A 119 20.34 -0.18 -23.79
CA PRO A 119 20.12 -1.60 -24.11
C PRO A 119 20.94 -2.12 -25.30
N GLU A 120 21.49 -1.24 -26.13
CA GLU A 120 22.07 -1.60 -27.43
C GLU A 120 23.35 -2.43 -27.30
N GLN A 121 24.19 -2.12 -26.30
CA GLN A 121 25.40 -2.89 -26.01
C GLN A 121 25.05 -4.36 -25.80
N VAL A 122 24.13 -4.66 -24.87
CA VAL A 122 23.75 -6.05 -24.55
C VAL A 122 23.07 -6.72 -25.75
N MET A 123 22.24 -5.99 -26.50
CA MET A 123 21.55 -6.56 -27.68
C MET A 123 22.52 -6.96 -28.80
N ASN A 124 23.65 -6.26 -28.95
CA ASN A 124 24.59 -6.46 -30.05
C ASN A 124 25.84 -7.28 -29.68
N GLU A 125 26.11 -7.48 -28.39
CA GLU A 125 27.33 -8.13 -27.91
C GLU A 125 27.42 -9.62 -28.28
N HIS A 126 28.61 -10.22 -28.28
CA HIS A 126 28.74 -11.67 -28.43
C HIS A 126 28.34 -12.42 -27.15
N GLU A 127 27.64 -13.56 -27.30
CA GLU A 127 27.21 -14.39 -26.15
C GLU A 127 28.39 -14.84 -25.28
N ALA A 128 29.52 -15.15 -25.90
CA ALA A 128 30.75 -15.50 -25.18
C ALA A 128 31.24 -14.36 -24.29
N GLU A 129 31.16 -13.11 -24.77
CA GLU A 129 31.58 -11.93 -24.00
C GLU A 129 30.63 -11.67 -22.83
N LEU A 130 29.31 -11.74 -23.07
CA LEU A 130 28.31 -11.64 -22.01
C LEU A 130 28.52 -12.69 -20.92
N TYR A 131 28.80 -13.93 -21.32
CA TYR A 131 29.09 -15.04 -20.41
C TYR A 131 30.38 -14.79 -19.61
N LEU A 132 31.47 -14.40 -20.27
CA LEU A 132 32.75 -14.13 -19.60
C LEU A 132 32.64 -12.95 -18.63
N ASN A 133 31.91 -11.89 -19.00
CA ASN A 133 31.66 -10.75 -18.12
C ASN A 133 30.89 -11.15 -16.86
N ALA A 134 29.86 -12.00 -17.00
CA ALA A 134 29.12 -12.55 -15.86
C ALA A 134 30.04 -13.39 -14.95
N ILE A 135 30.80 -14.33 -15.52
CA ILE A 135 31.75 -15.15 -14.74
C ILE A 135 32.80 -14.28 -14.04
N PHE A 136 33.35 -13.28 -14.73
CA PHE A 136 34.28 -12.32 -14.14
C PHE A 136 33.65 -11.61 -12.95
N HIS A 137 32.41 -11.11 -13.11
CA HIS A 137 31.68 -10.44 -12.03
C HIS A 137 31.43 -11.38 -10.84
N TYR A 138 30.99 -12.61 -11.07
CA TYR A 138 30.74 -13.56 -9.99
C TYR A 138 32.00 -13.97 -9.22
N LEU A 139 33.16 -13.98 -9.89
CA LEU A 139 34.44 -14.33 -9.26
C LEU A 139 35.10 -13.15 -8.51
N THR A 140 34.89 -11.92 -8.99
CA THR A 140 35.64 -10.74 -8.51
C THR A 140 34.78 -9.73 -7.77
N HIS A 141 33.46 -9.79 -7.97
CA HIS A 141 32.48 -8.77 -7.60
C HIS A 141 32.72 -7.40 -8.26
N LEU A 142 33.52 -7.36 -9.32
CA LEU A 142 33.79 -6.16 -10.12
C LEU A 142 33.14 -6.31 -11.50
N THR A 143 32.77 -5.20 -12.12
CA THR A 143 32.35 -5.14 -13.52
C THR A 143 33.54 -4.79 -14.40
N MET A 144 33.43 -5.01 -15.71
CA MET A 144 34.50 -4.62 -16.65
C MET A 144 34.76 -3.11 -16.62
N ASP A 145 33.72 -2.30 -16.40
CA ASP A 145 33.85 -0.85 -16.27
C ASP A 145 34.61 -0.42 -15.00
N ASP A 146 34.66 -1.25 -13.95
CA ASP A 146 35.48 -0.97 -12.75
C ASP A 146 36.98 -1.15 -13.02
N PHE A 147 37.34 -2.04 -13.96
CA PHE A 147 38.74 -2.37 -14.28
C PHE A 147 39.30 -1.47 -15.39
N GLU A 148 38.55 -1.31 -16.48
CA GLU A 148 38.84 -0.38 -17.56
C GLU A 148 37.60 0.49 -17.77
N PRO A 149 37.54 1.70 -17.18
CA PRO A 149 36.45 2.64 -17.40
C PRO A 149 36.35 2.95 -18.88
N SER A 150 35.45 2.23 -19.55
CA SER A 150 35.45 2.24 -20.99
C SER A 150 34.75 3.53 -21.44
N VAL A 151 35.55 4.52 -21.88
CA VAL A 151 35.06 5.69 -22.64
C VAL A 151 34.25 5.23 -23.88
N ARG A 152 34.36 3.94 -24.25
CA ARG A 152 33.75 3.30 -25.41
C ARG A 152 32.38 2.64 -25.18
N ALA A 153 31.94 2.31 -23.95
CA ALA A 153 30.72 1.48 -23.79
C ALA A 153 29.39 2.23 -23.80
N ALA A 154 29.31 3.48 -23.34
CA ALA A 154 28.02 4.15 -23.18
C ALA A 154 27.31 4.53 -24.51
N GLY A 155 28.06 4.56 -25.63
CA GLY A 155 27.58 5.06 -26.92
C GLY A 155 27.16 6.55 -26.87
N GLU A 156 27.05 7.20 -28.04
CA GLU A 156 26.43 8.53 -28.09
C GLU A 156 24.91 8.37 -27.93
N ARG A 157 24.37 8.79 -26.78
CA ARG A 157 22.92 8.82 -26.54
C ARG A 157 22.33 10.13 -27.05
N SER A 158 21.34 10.03 -27.93
CA SER A 158 20.57 11.22 -28.32
C SER A 158 19.81 11.78 -27.12
N PRO A 159 19.65 13.12 -26.97
CA PRO A 159 18.89 13.68 -25.86
C PRO A 159 17.43 13.21 -25.85
N LEU A 160 16.82 13.21 -24.67
CA LEU A 160 15.39 12.98 -24.56
C LEU A 160 14.62 14.20 -25.11
N LEU A 161 13.92 14.03 -26.23
CA LEU A 161 13.15 15.09 -26.88
C LEU A 161 11.63 15.00 -26.62
N GLU A 162 11.19 13.95 -25.92
CA GLU A 162 9.77 13.69 -25.68
C GLU A 162 9.19 14.67 -24.66
N LYS A 163 8.13 15.39 -25.04
CA LYS A 163 7.32 16.18 -24.09
C LYS A 163 6.30 15.26 -23.42
N ARG A 164 6.30 15.23 -22.08
CA ARG A 164 5.37 14.43 -21.27
C ARG A 164 4.40 15.32 -20.50
N LYS A 165 3.25 14.77 -20.14
CA LYS A 165 2.29 15.41 -19.22
C LYS A 165 2.91 15.42 -17.83
N LEU A 166 3.18 16.62 -17.31
CA LEU A 166 3.76 16.80 -15.99
C LEU A 166 2.70 16.57 -14.90
N LYS A 167 3.14 16.03 -13.77
CA LYS A 167 2.33 15.87 -12.56
C LYS A 167 2.26 17.22 -11.84
N VAL A 168 1.07 17.73 -11.63
CA VAL A 168 0.86 19.04 -10.98
C VAL A 168 0.98 18.87 -9.47
N ILE A 169 1.72 19.78 -8.83
CA ILE A 169 1.77 19.94 -7.37
C ILE A 169 0.91 21.14 -7.00
N ASP A 170 -0.10 20.90 -6.17
CA ASP A 170 -1.11 21.90 -5.79
C ASP A 170 -0.77 22.59 -4.47
N LEU A 171 -1.35 23.77 -4.29
CA LEU A 171 -1.33 24.47 -3.00
C LEU A 171 -2.23 23.75 -1.99
N GLY A 172 -1.65 23.39 -0.84
CA GLY A 172 -2.33 22.73 0.26
C GLY A 172 -2.52 23.63 1.48
N SER A 173 -3.43 23.25 2.38
CA SER A 173 -3.67 23.93 3.65
C SER A 173 -3.49 23.00 4.85
N LYS A 174 -3.18 23.56 6.03
CA LYS A 174 -3.06 22.81 7.29
C LYS A 174 -4.34 22.04 7.64
N PRO A 175 -5.55 22.61 7.56
CA PRO A 175 -6.78 21.87 7.84
C PRO A 175 -6.97 20.65 6.92
N ALA A 176 -6.66 20.78 5.63
CA ALA A 176 -6.75 19.68 4.68
C ALA A 176 -5.70 18.59 4.99
N PHE A 177 -4.49 18.97 5.39
CA PHE A 177 -3.46 18.03 5.84
C PHE A 177 -3.87 17.27 7.11
N LEU A 178 -4.42 17.95 8.12
CA LEU A 178 -4.92 17.29 9.33
C LEU A 178 -6.10 16.35 9.03
N LYS A 179 -6.98 16.74 8.09
CA LYS A 179 -8.05 15.85 7.58
C LYS A 179 -7.46 14.60 6.94
N LEU A 180 -6.40 14.71 6.15
CA LEU A 180 -5.70 13.57 5.55
C LEU A 180 -5.17 12.61 6.63
N ILE A 181 -4.50 13.14 7.67
CA ILE A 181 -3.99 12.29 8.77
C ILE A 181 -5.13 11.63 9.55
N ARG A 182 -6.24 12.35 9.76
CA ARG A 182 -7.45 11.77 10.34
C ARG A 182 -7.99 10.62 9.49
N GLN A 183 -8.06 10.77 8.17
CA GLN A 183 -8.52 9.72 7.26
C GLN A 183 -7.61 8.48 7.30
N LEU A 184 -6.29 8.66 7.48
CA LEU A 184 -5.37 7.54 7.72
C LEU A 184 -5.72 6.78 9.00
N ILE A 185 -6.09 7.48 10.07
CA ILE A 185 -6.53 6.86 11.33
C ILE A 185 -7.90 6.17 11.16
N GLU A 186 -8.83 6.79 10.41
CA GLU A 186 -10.17 6.27 10.11
C GLU A 186 -10.15 5.10 9.10
N ALA A 187 -8.98 4.72 8.57
CA ALA A 187 -8.86 3.62 7.63
C ALA A 187 -9.55 2.35 8.16
N LYS A 188 -10.46 1.79 7.35
CA LYS A 188 -11.21 0.55 7.63
C LYS A 188 -10.39 -0.73 7.46
N GLY A 189 -9.10 -0.60 7.17
CA GLY A 189 -8.12 -1.69 7.09
C GLY A 189 -6.86 -1.38 7.89
N SER A 190 -5.94 -2.35 7.93
CA SER A 190 -4.63 -2.15 8.56
C SER A 190 -3.84 -1.10 7.78
N ILE A 191 -3.19 -0.19 8.51
CA ILE A 191 -2.34 0.87 7.95
C ILE A 191 -0.90 0.39 7.77
N SER A 192 -0.20 0.90 6.75
CA SER A 192 1.19 0.51 6.47
C SER A 192 2.15 1.00 7.57
N ASP A 193 3.36 0.45 7.64
CA ASP A 193 4.36 0.95 8.60
C ASP A 193 4.82 2.38 8.29
N THR A 194 4.72 2.79 7.03
CA THR A 194 4.92 4.19 6.62
C THR A 194 3.83 5.08 7.22
N ASP A 195 2.55 4.68 7.10
CA ASP A 195 1.43 5.40 7.72
C ASP A 195 1.60 5.51 9.23
N LYS A 196 1.99 4.42 9.90
CA LYS A 196 2.27 4.44 11.33
C LYS A 196 3.36 5.46 11.67
N LYS A 197 4.46 5.48 10.92
CA LYS A 197 5.55 6.46 11.10
C LYS A 197 5.06 7.89 10.86
N ASP A 198 4.21 8.12 9.85
CA ASP A 198 3.64 9.42 9.53
C ASP A 198 2.69 9.90 10.65
N ILE A 199 1.72 9.08 11.05
CA ILE A 199 0.79 9.36 12.15
C ILE A 199 1.56 9.63 13.44
N GLN A 200 2.54 8.78 13.77
CA GLN A 200 3.36 8.96 14.97
C GLN A 200 4.14 10.27 14.92
N ARG A 201 4.70 10.62 13.74
CA ARG A 201 5.44 11.88 13.56
C ARG A 201 4.53 13.09 13.72
N VAL A 202 3.33 13.06 13.14
CA VAL A 202 2.36 14.16 13.28
C VAL A 202 1.91 14.27 14.73
N LEU A 203 1.49 13.18 15.37
CA LEU A 203 1.05 13.19 16.78
C LEU A 203 2.16 13.63 17.74
N LYS A 204 3.42 13.27 17.48
CA LYS A 204 4.56 13.72 18.30
C LYS A 204 4.70 15.25 18.37
N HIS A 205 4.31 15.94 17.30
CA HIS A 205 4.45 17.39 17.15
C HIS A 205 3.09 18.12 17.17
N ALA A 206 2.00 17.40 17.43
CA ALA A 206 0.66 17.97 17.39
C ALA A 206 0.40 18.84 18.63
N GLU A 207 -0.13 20.03 18.41
CA GLU A 207 -0.74 20.82 19.48
C GLU A 207 -2.05 20.16 19.95
N PRO A 208 -2.61 20.54 21.12
CA PRO A 208 -3.89 20.01 21.58
C PRO A 208 -5.04 20.19 20.58
N SER A 209 -5.08 21.32 19.87
CA SER A 209 -6.03 21.62 18.79
C SER A 209 -5.86 20.68 17.59
N ASP A 210 -4.62 20.46 17.15
CA ASP A 210 -4.29 19.54 16.05
C ASP A 210 -4.67 18.10 16.42
N THR A 211 -4.37 17.68 17.66
CA THR A 211 -4.75 16.35 18.17
C THR A 211 -6.27 16.16 18.16
N GLN A 212 -7.02 17.21 18.53
CA GLN A 212 -8.47 17.18 18.49
C GLN A 212 -9.00 17.05 17.06
N ALA A 213 -8.40 17.76 16.10
CA ALA A 213 -8.76 17.72 14.68
C ALA A 213 -8.42 16.37 14.02
N ILE A 214 -7.31 15.75 14.40
CA ILE A 214 -6.83 14.48 13.85
C ILE A 214 -7.62 13.27 14.38
N LEU A 215 -7.98 13.27 15.66
CA LEU A 215 -8.60 12.09 16.28
C LEU A 215 -10.10 11.99 15.94
N PRO A 216 -10.55 10.89 15.31
CA PRO A 216 -11.95 10.73 14.93
C PRO A 216 -12.86 10.34 16.10
N ALA A 217 -14.17 10.36 15.91
CA ALA A 217 -15.13 9.88 16.91
C ALA A 217 -15.06 8.36 17.11
N GLU A 218 -14.75 7.62 16.03
CA GLU A 218 -14.51 6.18 16.02
C GLU A 218 -13.28 5.86 15.18
N ILE A 219 -12.54 4.81 15.56
CA ILE A 219 -11.50 4.19 14.74
C ILE A 219 -12.05 2.83 14.27
N PRO A 220 -12.45 2.69 13.00
CA PRO A 220 -13.17 1.50 12.52
C PRO A 220 -12.33 0.23 12.63
N PHE A 221 -11.06 0.29 12.26
CA PHE A 221 -10.18 -0.88 12.23
C PHE A 221 -9.44 -1.08 13.56
N LYS A 222 -9.63 -2.25 14.16
CA LYS A 222 -9.22 -2.53 15.54
C LYS A 222 -7.71 -2.63 15.76
N GLU A 223 -6.92 -2.87 14.71
CA GLU A 223 -5.46 -2.80 14.81
C GLU A 223 -4.98 -1.36 14.92
N ASN A 224 -5.64 -0.44 14.20
CA ASN A 224 -5.32 0.97 14.24
C ASN A 224 -5.64 1.55 15.63
N VAL A 225 -6.71 1.08 16.28
CA VAL A 225 -7.02 1.44 17.68
C VAL A 225 -5.84 1.15 18.60
N GLY A 226 -5.33 -0.09 18.58
CA GLY A 226 -4.23 -0.52 19.44
C GLY A 226 -2.97 0.33 19.25
N PHE A 227 -2.61 0.59 17.99
CA PHE A 227 -1.46 1.42 17.62
C PHE A 227 -1.65 2.90 18.00
N VAL A 228 -2.72 3.54 17.55
CA VAL A 228 -2.97 4.98 17.75
C VAL A 228 -3.06 5.30 19.24
N VAL A 229 -3.80 4.49 20.00
CA VAL A 229 -3.91 4.68 21.46
C VAL A 229 -2.57 4.48 22.16
N ALA A 230 -1.75 3.53 21.73
CA ALA A 230 -0.39 3.36 22.27
C ALA A 230 0.48 4.60 22.01
N VAL A 231 0.39 5.21 20.82
CA VAL A 231 1.09 6.46 20.46
C VAL A 231 0.60 7.65 21.30
N LEU A 232 -0.72 7.80 21.45
CA LEU A 232 -1.30 8.87 22.29
C LEU A 232 -0.83 8.75 23.75
N LEU A 233 -0.79 7.52 24.29
CA LEU A 233 -0.32 7.27 25.65
C LEU A 233 1.19 7.50 25.79
N LYS A 234 1.97 7.23 24.74
CA LYS A 234 3.43 7.46 24.71
C LYS A 234 3.80 8.95 24.75
N TYR A 235 3.01 9.80 24.10
CA TYR A 235 3.23 11.25 24.04
C TYR A 235 2.33 12.04 25.02
N GLU A 236 1.68 11.36 25.96
CA GLU A 236 0.82 11.98 26.98
C GLU A 236 -0.35 12.82 26.42
N LEU A 237 -0.84 12.45 25.23
CA LEU A 237 -1.96 13.10 24.52
C LEU A 237 -3.32 12.44 24.79
N ALA A 238 -3.33 11.32 25.53
CA ALA A 238 -4.53 10.51 25.72
C ALA A 238 -5.46 11.06 26.81
N SER A 239 -6.74 11.19 26.48
CA SER A 239 -7.84 11.31 27.46
C SER A 239 -8.49 9.93 27.65
N ILE A 240 -8.61 9.47 28.91
CA ILE A 240 -9.19 8.14 29.23
C ILE A 240 -10.64 8.02 28.72
N GLU A 241 -11.42 9.08 28.85
CA GLU A 241 -12.80 9.15 28.36
C GLU A 241 -12.85 8.98 26.84
N ARG A 242 -11.95 9.67 26.13
CA ARG A 242 -11.88 9.61 24.66
C ARG A 242 -11.38 8.27 24.16
N ILE A 243 -10.31 7.71 24.75
CA ILE A 243 -9.78 6.43 24.28
C ILE A 243 -10.71 5.27 24.62
N GLY A 244 -11.46 5.37 25.73
CA GLY A 244 -12.38 4.31 26.18
C GLY A 244 -13.42 3.96 25.14
N SER A 245 -13.93 4.94 24.39
CA SER A 245 -14.95 4.73 23.36
C SER A 245 -14.46 3.87 22.18
N TYR A 246 -13.15 3.81 21.92
CA TYR A 246 -12.58 3.06 20.80
C TYR A 246 -12.50 1.54 21.02
N PHE A 247 -12.51 1.07 22.28
CA PHE A 247 -12.39 -0.35 22.62
C PHE A 247 -13.77 -1.00 22.73
N LYS A 248 -14.07 -1.94 21.83
CA LYS A 248 -15.37 -2.62 21.77
C LYS A 248 -15.28 -4.11 22.13
N THR A 249 -14.17 -4.75 21.80
CA THR A 249 -13.95 -6.19 21.97
C THR A 249 -12.76 -6.47 22.88
N ALA A 250 -12.71 -7.66 23.49
CA ALA A 250 -11.55 -8.05 24.28
C ALA A 250 -10.28 -8.04 23.41
N SER A 251 -10.39 -8.47 22.15
CA SER A 251 -9.27 -8.47 21.20
C SER A 251 -8.66 -7.08 21.01
N ASP A 252 -9.44 -6.00 21.10
CA ASP A 252 -8.93 -4.62 21.00
C ASP A 252 -8.00 -4.30 22.18
N VAL A 253 -8.39 -4.72 23.40
CA VAL A 253 -7.59 -4.55 24.61
C VAL A 253 -6.30 -5.37 24.54
N LEU A 254 -6.36 -6.58 24.01
CA LEU A 254 -5.18 -7.41 23.77
C LEU A 254 -4.21 -6.71 22.81
N ARG A 255 -4.71 -6.10 21.73
CA ARG A 255 -3.92 -5.35 20.76
C ARG A 255 -3.21 -4.14 21.36
N LEU A 256 -3.86 -3.41 22.27
CA LEU A 256 -3.20 -2.33 23.01
C LEU A 256 -2.05 -2.87 23.88
N ALA A 257 -2.28 -3.96 24.62
CA ALA A 257 -1.24 -4.57 25.45
C ALA A 257 -0.03 -5.06 24.62
N VAL A 258 -0.30 -5.62 23.44
CA VAL A 258 0.71 -6.03 22.46
C VAL A 258 1.47 -4.82 21.91
N SER A 259 0.76 -3.77 21.46
CA SER A 259 1.37 -2.55 20.92
C SER A 259 2.27 -1.85 21.96
N TRP A 260 1.86 -1.83 23.23
CA TRP A 260 2.67 -1.29 24.33
C TRP A 260 3.89 -2.12 24.71
N SER A 261 3.92 -3.38 24.27
CA SER A 261 5.06 -4.28 24.41
C SER A 261 5.86 -4.38 23.10
N GLU A 262 5.63 -3.44 22.17
CA GLU A 262 6.34 -3.36 20.88
C GLU A 262 6.18 -4.61 20.00
N GLY A 263 5.04 -5.30 20.13
CA GLY A 263 4.73 -6.50 19.35
C GLY A 263 3.78 -6.28 18.17
N ASP A 264 3.42 -7.39 17.52
CA ASP A 264 2.56 -7.43 16.34
C ASP A 264 1.07 -7.22 16.68
N VAL A 265 0.60 -5.99 16.46
CA VAL A 265 -0.79 -5.57 16.71
C VAL A 265 -1.82 -6.34 15.86
N SER A 266 -1.39 -7.02 14.79
CA SER A 266 -2.28 -7.90 14.02
C SER A 266 -2.65 -9.19 14.77
N LEU A 267 -1.91 -9.50 15.84
CA LEU A 267 -1.97 -10.75 16.59
C LEU A 267 -1.57 -11.99 15.76
N ALA A 268 -0.89 -11.83 14.62
CA ALA A 268 -0.43 -12.99 13.85
C ALA A 268 0.69 -13.74 14.60
N THR A 269 1.66 -13.01 15.17
CA THR A 269 2.70 -13.59 16.02
C THR A 269 2.37 -13.44 17.51
N ALA A 270 2.89 -14.35 18.33
CA ALA A 270 2.79 -14.22 19.79
C ALA A 270 3.79 -13.18 20.29
N THR A 271 3.38 -12.35 21.26
CA THR A 271 4.19 -11.23 21.78
C THR A 271 4.51 -11.45 23.26
N PRO A 272 5.79 -11.38 23.66
CA PRO A 272 6.17 -11.26 25.06
C PRO A 272 5.68 -9.93 25.63
N PHE A 273 4.90 -9.96 26.71
CA PHE A 273 4.40 -8.75 27.34
C PHE A 273 5.43 -8.15 28.29
N ARG A 274 5.59 -6.82 28.24
CA ARG A 274 6.35 -6.10 29.28
C ARG A 274 5.58 -6.11 30.61
N LYS A 275 6.28 -5.78 31.69
CA LYS A 275 5.61 -5.51 32.97
C LYS A 275 4.79 -4.22 32.87
N PHE A 276 3.54 -4.28 33.31
CA PHE A 276 2.64 -3.13 33.40
C PHE A 276 2.59 -2.56 34.83
N LYS A 277 2.65 -1.23 34.96
CA LYS A 277 2.47 -0.48 36.21
C LYS A 277 1.03 -0.65 36.70
N ARG A 278 0.78 -0.47 38.01
CA ARG A 278 -0.59 -0.58 38.58
C ARG A 278 -1.63 0.27 37.85
N ARG A 279 -1.27 1.49 37.42
CA ARG A 279 -2.15 2.36 36.63
C ARG A 279 -2.53 1.77 35.27
N GLU A 280 -1.58 1.13 34.59
CA GLU A 280 -1.76 0.50 33.27
C GLU A 280 -2.59 -0.78 33.39
N ARG A 281 -2.36 -1.58 34.43
CA ARG A 281 -3.18 -2.78 34.72
C ARG A 281 -4.66 -2.41 34.92
N ARG A 282 -4.94 -1.38 35.71
CA ARG A 282 -6.30 -0.88 35.93
C ARG A 282 -6.93 -0.33 34.65
N LEU A 283 -6.15 0.33 33.79
CA LEU A 283 -6.64 0.79 32.50
C LEU A 283 -7.05 -0.40 31.62
N LEU A 284 -6.16 -1.38 31.42
CA LEU A 284 -6.43 -2.55 30.59
C LEU A 284 -7.63 -3.37 31.10
N LEU A 285 -7.71 -3.61 32.41
CA LEU A 285 -8.86 -4.31 33.01
C LEU A 285 -10.15 -3.48 32.93
N GLY A 286 -10.07 -2.16 33.07
CA GLY A 286 -11.23 -1.27 32.90
C GLY A 286 -11.75 -1.26 31.46
N LEU A 287 -10.85 -1.21 30.47
CA LEU A 287 -11.20 -1.33 29.06
C LEU A 287 -11.77 -2.71 28.71
N LEU A 288 -11.28 -3.77 29.36
CA LEU A 288 -11.83 -5.11 29.19
C LEU A 288 -13.24 -5.23 29.77
N GLU A 289 -13.48 -4.65 30.95
CA GLU A 289 -14.75 -4.72 31.68
C GLU A 289 -15.93 -4.11 30.91
N GLN A 290 -15.68 -3.09 30.09
CA GLN A 290 -16.68 -2.44 29.24
C GLN A 290 -16.97 -3.19 27.93
N CYS A 291 -16.16 -4.19 27.56
CA CYS A 291 -16.35 -4.93 26.32
C CYS A 291 -17.58 -5.86 26.36
N GLY A 292 -18.07 -6.26 25.18
CA GLY A 292 -19.23 -7.15 25.00
C GLY A 292 -18.96 -8.61 25.37
N PHE A 293 -18.93 -9.51 24.38
CA PHE A 293 -18.73 -10.96 24.53
C PHE A 293 -17.28 -11.34 24.94
N ILE A 294 -16.84 -10.86 26.11
CA ILE A 294 -15.45 -10.95 26.61
C ILE A 294 -14.90 -12.38 26.48
N THR A 295 -15.63 -13.38 27.01
CA THR A 295 -15.17 -14.78 27.02
C THR A 295 -15.01 -15.37 25.62
N GLU A 296 -15.99 -15.15 24.72
CA GLU A 296 -15.95 -15.67 23.33
C GLU A 296 -14.72 -15.11 22.59
N ASP A 297 -14.46 -13.80 22.74
CA ASP A 297 -13.30 -13.14 22.13
C ASP A 297 -11.97 -13.62 22.74
N MET A 298 -11.92 -13.79 24.06
CA MET A 298 -10.72 -14.24 24.75
C MET A 298 -10.35 -15.68 24.37
N LEU A 299 -11.34 -16.56 24.16
CA LEU A 299 -11.11 -17.95 23.75
C LEU A 299 -10.39 -18.06 22.40
N ARG A 300 -10.55 -17.08 21.49
CA ARG A 300 -9.82 -17.04 20.21
C ARG A 300 -8.30 -16.96 20.39
N TYR A 301 -7.85 -16.36 21.49
CA TYR A 301 -6.43 -16.16 21.81
C TYR A 301 -6.11 -16.62 23.23
N LYS A 302 -6.69 -17.75 23.64
CA LYS A 302 -6.70 -18.25 25.02
C LYS A 302 -5.34 -18.16 25.72
N ASP A 303 -4.31 -18.74 25.12
CA ASP A 303 -2.99 -18.82 25.75
C ASP A 303 -2.35 -17.43 25.94
N ARG A 304 -2.57 -16.52 24.98
CA ARG A 304 -2.08 -15.14 25.07
C ARG A 304 -2.75 -14.39 26.22
N TRP A 305 -4.05 -14.62 26.41
CA TRP A 305 -4.78 -14.07 27.54
C TRP A 305 -4.32 -14.65 28.87
N ILE A 306 -4.09 -15.96 28.97
CA ILE A 306 -3.56 -16.57 30.20
C ILE A 306 -2.25 -15.88 30.61
N ARG A 307 -1.33 -15.69 29.66
CA ARG A 307 -0.06 -14.96 29.87
C ARG A 307 -0.27 -13.50 30.26
N LEU A 308 -1.13 -12.76 29.58
CA LEU A 308 -1.43 -11.38 29.97
C LEU A 308 -2.05 -11.31 31.38
N GLY A 309 -2.92 -12.26 31.72
CA GLY A 309 -3.55 -12.36 33.04
C GLY A 309 -2.58 -12.64 34.18
N GLU A 310 -1.45 -13.29 33.92
CA GLU A 310 -0.35 -13.46 34.89
C GLU A 310 0.26 -12.09 35.28
N ILE A 311 0.19 -11.09 34.39
CA ILE A 311 0.74 -9.74 34.61
C ILE A 311 -0.34 -8.77 35.13
N LEU A 312 -1.58 -8.90 34.66
CA LEU A 312 -2.68 -8.01 35.05
C LEU A 312 -3.22 -8.29 36.45
N HIS A 313 -3.11 -9.53 36.93
CA HIS A 313 -3.67 -10.01 38.21
C HIS A 313 -5.15 -9.64 38.42
N PRO A 314 -6.07 -10.11 37.54
CA PRO A 314 -7.49 -9.73 37.58
C PRO A 314 -8.16 -10.05 38.94
N SER A 315 -7.72 -11.11 39.63
CA SER A 315 -8.25 -11.50 40.95
C SER A 315 -8.07 -10.42 42.02
N GLU A 316 -7.02 -9.59 41.94
CA GLU A 316 -6.79 -8.46 42.86
C GLU A 316 -7.86 -7.36 42.70
N TYR A 317 -8.48 -7.29 41.51
CA TYR A 317 -9.45 -6.26 41.14
C TYR A 317 -10.86 -6.82 40.93
N LYS A 318 -11.15 -8.04 41.41
CA LYS A 318 -12.43 -8.75 41.17
C LYS A 318 -13.69 -7.98 41.57
N LEU A 319 -13.60 -7.11 42.58
CA LEU A 319 -14.72 -6.26 43.01
C LEU A 319 -14.98 -5.10 42.04
N ARG A 320 -13.95 -4.66 41.32
CA ARG A 320 -14.02 -3.54 40.37
C ARG A 320 -14.26 -4.02 38.94
N TYR A 321 -13.73 -5.19 38.57
CA TYR A 321 -13.82 -5.77 37.23
C TYR A 321 -14.32 -7.23 37.28
N PRO A 322 -15.55 -7.48 37.78
CA PRO A 322 -16.08 -8.83 37.97
C PRO A 322 -16.25 -9.61 36.67
N ARG A 323 -16.65 -8.98 35.56
CA ARG A 323 -16.85 -9.67 34.27
C ARG A 323 -15.52 -10.13 33.69
N SER A 324 -14.50 -9.27 33.76
CA SER A 324 -13.13 -9.58 33.35
C SER A 324 -12.59 -10.76 34.15
N GLN A 325 -12.76 -10.74 35.49
CA GLN A 325 -12.33 -11.85 36.35
C GLN A 325 -13.02 -13.17 35.98
N ALA A 326 -14.33 -13.15 35.74
CA ALA A 326 -15.09 -14.35 35.36
C ALA A 326 -14.60 -14.94 34.02
N ALA A 327 -14.29 -14.10 33.03
CA ALA A 327 -13.73 -14.57 31.77
C ALA A 327 -12.34 -15.22 31.94
N PHE A 328 -11.45 -14.60 32.72
CA PHE A 328 -10.15 -15.21 33.05
C PHE A 328 -10.28 -16.54 33.80
N ASP A 329 -11.26 -16.67 34.69
CA ASP A 329 -11.55 -17.90 35.42
C ASP A 329 -12.00 -19.04 34.48
N ILE A 330 -12.88 -18.74 33.51
CA ILE A 330 -13.27 -19.71 32.46
C ILE A 330 -12.05 -20.19 31.67
N LEU A 331 -11.20 -19.25 31.21
CA LEU A 331 -10.03 -19.57 30.40
C LEU A 331 -8.99 -20.40 31.16
N ARG A 332 -8.69 -20.03 32.42
CA ARG A 332 -7.68 -20.70 33.23
C ARG A 332 -8.11 -22.09 33.68
N ASN A 333 -9.40 -22.27 33.96
CA ASN A 333 -9.93 -23.52 34.50
C ASN A 333 -10.63 -24.40 33.44
N ASN A 334 -10.53 -24.06 32.15
CA ASN A 334 -11.14 -24.82 31.04
C ASN A 334 -12.64 -25.10 31.23
N LYS A 335 -13.38 -24.13 31.76
CA LYS A 335 -14.83 -24.31 31.99
C LYS A 335 -15.56 -24.40 30.64
N PRO A 336 -16.56 -25.29 30.48
CA PRO A 336 -17.34 -25.40 29.25
C PRO A 336 -17.99 -24.07 28.85
N PHE A 337 -17.96 -23.74 27.55
CA PHE A 337 -18.54 -22.51 27.00
C PHE A 337 -19.04 -22.76 25.58
N SER A 338 -20.33 -22.46 25.31
CA SER A 338 -20.89 -22.55 23.96
C SER A 338 -20.58 -21.29 23.16
N THR A 339 -20.18 -21.43 21.90
CA THR A 339 -19.87 -20.30 21.00
C THR A 339 -20.91 -20.18 19.90
N PHE A 340 -21.09 -18.97 19.40
CA PHE A 340 -21.99 -18.69 18.27
C PHE A 340 -21.60 -19.51 17.03
N ASN A 341 -20.32 -19.47 16.63
CA ASN A 341 -19.84 -20.21 15.46
C ASN A 341 -20.02 -21.72 15.64
N GLY A 342 -19.79 -22.26 16.84
CA GLY A 342 -20.06 -23.68 17.10
C GLY A 342 -21.53 -24.05 16.88
N SER A 343 -22.46 -23.16 17.26
CA SER A 343 -23.89 -23.36 17.05
C SER A 343 -24.28 -23.27 15.56
N VAL A 344 -23.70 -22.32 14.82
CA VAL A 344 -23.92 -22.15 13.37
C VAL A 344 -23.40 -23.34 12.57
N GLU A 345 -22.19 -23.82 12.86
CA GLU A 345 -21.61 -24.97 12.16
C GLU A 345 -22.40 -26.25 12.43
N LEU A 346 -22.93 -26.42 13.64
CA LEU A 346 -23.85 -27.52 13.96
C LEU A 346 -25.14 -27.44 13.12
N ALA A 347 -25.70 -26.24 12.96
CA ALA A 347 -26.90 -26.04 12.14
C ALA A 347 -26.64 -26.32 10.64
N PHE A 348 -25.46 -25.97 10.11
CA PHE A 348 -25.06 -26.37 8.75
C PHE A 348 -24.92 -27.88 8.62
N GLN A 349 -24.27 -28.55 9.58
CA GLN A 349 -24.06 -29.99 9.57
C GLN A 349 -25.38 -30.77 9.48
N TYR A 350 -26.40 -30.32 10.20
CA TYR A 350 -27.74 -30.93 10.20
C TYR A 350 -28.69 -30.32 9.16
N ARG A 351 -28.22 -29.39 8.31
CA ARG A 351 -29.03 -28.67 7.31
C ARG A 351 -30.31 -28.05 7.90
N ASN A 352 -30.23 -27.55 9.13
CA ASN A 352 -31.37 -26.94 9.80
C ASN A 352 -31.48 -25.46 9.38
N ILE A 353 -32.23 -25.19 8.32
CA ILE A 353 -32.33 -23.86 7.72
C ILE A 353 -32.95 -22.82 8.66
N TRP A 354 -33.96 -23.21 9.44
CA TRP A 354 -34.62 -22.34 10.41
C TRP A 354 -33.67 -21.88 11.52
N SER A 355 -32.89 -22.82 12.07
CA SER A 355 -31.85 -22.47 13.05
C SER A 355 -30.72 -21.61 12.44
N LEU A 356 -30.38 -21.82 11.16
CA LEU A 356 -29.42 -20.96 10.48
C LEU A 356 -29.94 -19.54 10.32
N ILE A 357 -31.20 -19.36 9.92
CA ILE A 357 -31.86 -18.05 9.83
C ILE A 357 -31.86 -17.38 11.21
N ASP A 358 -32.35 -18.05 12.26
CA ASP A 358 -32.43 -17.50 13.61
C ASP A 358 -31.07 -17.05 14.16
N LEU A 359 -30.03 -17.86 13.94
CA LEU A 359 -28.68 -17.55 14.40
C LEU A 359 -28.02 -16.44 13.57
N LEU A 360 -28.07 -16.54 12.23
CA LEU A 360 -27.35 -15.61 11.35
C LEU A 360 -28.02 -14.24 11.30
N SER A 361 -29.33 -14.14 11.49
CA SER A 361 -30.02 -12.85 11.64
C SER A 361 -29.54 -12.04 12.85
N GLN A 362 -28.99 -12.70 13.89
CA GLN A 362 -28.37 -12.01 15.05
C GLN A 362 -26.98 -11.44 14.71
N ARG A 363 -26.34 -11.90 13.64
CA ARG A 363 -25.05 -11.40 13.15
C ARG A 363 -25.12 -11.20 11.63
N PRO A 364 -25.80 -10.16 11.13
CA PRO A 364 -26.11 -9.98 9.69
C PRO A 364 -24.89 -10.03 8.76
N GLY A 365 -23.73 -9.55 9.22
CA GLY A 365 -22.49 -9.64 8.45
C GLY A 365 -21.96 -11.07 8.26
N GLU A 366 -22.24 -11.99 9.19
CA GLU A 366 -21.96 -13.43 9.01
C GLU A 366 -23.01 -14.07 8.09
N PHE A 367 -24.28 -13.64 8.19
CA PHE A 367 -25.34 -14.06 7.25
C PHE A 367 -24.92 -13.76 5.81
N ALA A 368 -24.61 -12.50 5.51
CA ALA A 368 -24.18 -12.06 4.18
C ALA A 368 -23.03 -12.90 3.59
N ARG A 369 -22.05 -13.28 4.43
CA ARG A 369 -20.88 -14.09 4.01
C ARG A 369 -21.19 -15.56 3.81
N LYS A 370 -22.27 -16.07 4.43
CA LYS A 370 -22.71 -17.46 4.35
C LYS A 370 -23.94 -17.65 3.45
N LEU A 371 -24.49 -16.56 2.89
CA LEU A 371 -25.68 -16.54 2.05
C LEU A 371 -25.58 -17.51 0.86
N ASP A 372 -24.47 -17.49 0.12
CA ASP A 372 -24.23 -18.45 -0.99
C ASP A 372 -24.29 -19.91 -0.52
N HIS A 373 -23.73 -20.22 0.66
CA HIS A 373 -23.78 -21.57 1.18
C HIS A 373 -25.21 -21.97 1.57
N MET A 374 -25.97 -21.07 2.19
CA MET A 374 -27.37 -21.32 2.56
C MET A 374 -28.22 -21.60 1.32
N LEU A 375 -28.13 -20.75 0.29
CA LEU A 375 -28.90 -20.90 -0.95
C LEU A 375 -28.54 -22.20 -1.69
N ARG A 376 -27.30 -22.69 -1.58
CA ARG A 376 -26.90 -23.96 -2.21
C ARG A 376 -27.38 -25.23 -1.51
N ILE A 377 -27.85 -25.15 -0.27
CA ILE A 377 -28.17 -26.35 0.55
C ILE A 377 -29.64 -26.45 0.94
N THR A 378 -30.48 -25.53 0.46
CA THR A 378 -31.90 -25.44 0.80
C THR A 378 -32.77 -25.47 -0.44
N GLU A 379 -34.01 -25.93 -0.28
CA GLU A 379 -35.09 -25.76 -1.26
C GLU A 379 -35.99 -24.56 -0.90
N ASP A 380 -35.81 -24.00 0.31
CA ASP A 380 -36.59 -22.91 0.91
C ASP A 380 -35.94 -21.54 0.66
N GLU A 381 -35.48 -21.29 -0.58
CA GLU A 381 -34.70 -20.10 -0.95
C GLU A 381 -35.41 -18.78 -0.60
N GLU A 382 -36.74 -18.72 -0.80
CA GLU A 382 -37.58 -17.55 -0.51
C GLU A 382 -37.48 -17.09 0.96
N TYR A 383 -37.47 -18.03 1.90
CA TYR A 383 -37.37 -17.70 3.33
C TYR A 383 -35.97 -17.18 3.71
N VAL A 384 -34.93 -17.67 3.06
CA VAL A 384 -33.57 -17.17 3.24
C VAL A 384 -33.45 -15.74 2.71
N LEU A 385 -34.02 -15.46 1.54
CA LEU A 385 -34.00 -14.14 0.92
C LEU A 385 -34.82 -13.13 1.73
N LEU A 386 -36.01 -13.51 2.20
CA LEU A 386 -36.82 -12.69 3.08
C LEU A 386 -36.08 -12.33 4.37
N ALA A 387 -35.51 -13.33 5.07
CA ALA A 387 -34.75 -13.09 6.28
C ALA A 387 -33.50 -12.24 6.04
N PHE A 388 -32.80 -12.44 4.92
CA PHE A 388 -31.65 -11.61 4.55
C PHE A 388 -32.07 -10.16 4.26
N GLY A 389 -33.17 -9.95 3.54
CA GLY A 389 -33.73 -8.64 3.24
C GLY A 389 -34.04 -7.82 4.48
N GLU A 390 -34.61 -8.45 5.52
CA GLU A 390 -34.90 -7.81 6.81
C GLU A 390 -33.65 -7.29 7.54
N VAL A 391 -32.50 -7.96 7.36
CA VAL A 391 -31.25 -7.61 8.06
C VAL A 391 -30.21 -6.94 7.17
N ALA A 392 -30.44 -6.83 5.86
CA ALA A 392 -29.48 -6.30 4.88
C ALA A 392 -29.02 -4.88 5.24
N ALA A 393 -29.92 -4.03 5.75
CA ALA A 393 -29.62 -2.66 6.18
C ALA A 393 -28.60 -2.59 7.34
N GLN A 394 -28.42 -3.68 8.10
CA GLN A 394 -27.44 -3.78 9.20
C GLN A 394 -26.08 -4.30 8.72
N VAL A 395 -25.99 -4.80 7.49
CA VAL A 395 -24.74 -5.32 6.90
C VAL A 395 -23.89 -4.14 6.40
N SER A 396 -22.60 -4.17 6.71
CA SER A 396 -21.70 -3.07 6.32
C SER A 396 -21.58 -2.91 4.81
N THR A 397 -21.40 -1.66 4.37
CA THR A 397 -21.24 -1.27 2.95
C THR A 397 -20.23 -2.15 2.19
N PRO A 398 -19.01 -2.43 2.72
CA PRO A 398 -18.05 -3.30 2.04
C PRO A 398 -18.56 -4.72 1.78
N VAL A 399 -19.34 -5.29 2.71
CA VAL A 399 -19.84 -6.66 2.60
C VAL A 399 -20.97 -6.71 1.58
N LEU A 400 -21.91 -5.76 1.61
CA LEU A 400 -22.99 -5.67 0.62
C LEU A 400 -22.44 -5.51 -0.81
N LEU A 401 -21.42 -4.66 -1.00
CA LEU A 401 -20.76 -4.52 -2.31
C LEU A 401 -20.16 -5.85 -2.81
N GLN A 402 -19.49 -6.59 -1.91
CA GLN A 402 -18.91 -7.90 -2.24
C GLN A 402 -19.98 -8.94 -2.56
N VAL A 403 -21.05 -9.01 -1.79
CA VAL A 403 -22.18 -9.92 -2.04
C VAL A 403 -22.85 -9.58 -3.36
N ARG A 404 -23.17 -8.30 -3.59
CA ARG A 404 -23.73 -7.82 -4.87
C ARG A 404 -22.86 -8.27 -6.05
N ARG A 405 -21.54 -8.00 -6.00
CA ARG A 405 -20.63 -8.36 -7.09
C ARG A 405 -20.52 -9.88 -7.29
N HIS A 406 -20.49 -10.64 -6.20
CA HIS A 406 -20.46 -12.10 -6.24
C HIS A 406 -21.69 -12.66 -6.94
N PHE A 407 -22.90 -12.24 -6.54
CA PHE A 407 -24.15 -12.73 -7.12
C PHE A 407 -24.40 -12.25 -8.55
N ALA A 408 -23.97 -11.03 -8.90
CA ALA A 408 -24.05 -10.51 -10.27
C ALA A 408 -23.25 -11.35 -11.28
N GLN A 409 -22.22 -12.07 -10.84
CA GLN A 409 -21.33 -12.86 -11.69
C GLN A 409 -21.25 -14.33 -11.28
N ARG A 410 -22.21 -14.80 -10.47
CA ARG A 410 -22.09 -16.07 -9.75
C ARG A 410 -22.03 -17.28 -10.69
N ASN A 411 -22.78 -17.22 -11.78
CA ASN A 411 -22.90 -18.32 -12.75
C ASN A 411 -21.99 -18.12 -13.98
N GLU A 412 -21.24 -17.02 -14.06
CA GLU A 412 -20.24 -16.84 -15.12
C GLU A 412 -19.16 -17.93 -15.01
N ALA A 413 -18.84 -18.57 -16.14
CA ALA A 413 -17.86 -19.65 -16.20
C ALA A 413 -16.52 -19.24 -15.58
N SER A 414 -15.95 -20.14 -14.78
CA SER A 414 -14.60 -20.05 -14.24
C SER A 414 -14.12 -21.45 -13.91
N ASP A 415 -12.98 -21.87 -14.46
CA ASP A 415 -12.44 -23.21 -14.23
C ASP A 415 -11.98 -23.43 -12.77
N LEU A 416 -11.56 -22.35 -12.11
CA LEU A 416 -10.92 -22.39 -10.80
C LEU A 416 -11.61 -21.47 -9.81
N ARG A 417 -11.63 -21.92 -8.55
CA ARG A 417 -11.85 -21.06 -7.37
C ARG A 417 -10.51 -20.88 -6.67
N VAL A 418 -10.06 -19.63 -6.59
CA VAL A 418 -8.79 -19.29 -5.97
C VAL A 418 -9.03 -18.71 -4.59
N PHE A 419 -8.31 -19.24 -3.61
CA PHE A 419 -8.38 -18.80 -2.22
C PHE A 419 -7.07 -18.10 -1.85
N PHE A 420 -7.17 -16.92 -1.25
CA PHE A 420 -6.03 -16.18 -0.71
C PHE A 420 -6.08 -16.23 0.82
N PRO A 421 -5.35 -17.15 1.48
CA PRO A 421 -5.34 -17.22 2.94
C PRO A 421 -4.93 -15.88 3.57
N LYS A 422 -5.69 -15.48 4.59
CA LYS A 422 -5.48 -14.20 5.28
C LYS A 422 -4.06 -14.13 5.83
N GLY A 423 -3.31 -13.08 5.43
CA GLY A 423 -1.93 -12.85 5.87
C GLY A 423 -0.87 -13.76 5.22
N HIS A 424 -1.28 -14.68 4.33
CA HIS A 424 -0.39 -15.62 3.67
C HIS A 424 -0.78 -15.78 2.19
N VAL A 425 -0.69 -14.69 1.44
CA VAL A 425 -0.95 -14.66 -0.01
C VAL A 425 -0.10 -15.69 -0.76
N ALA A 426 1.11 -15.99 -0.26
CA ALA A 426 1.98 -17.03 -0.79
C ALA A 426 1.40 -18.45 -0.79
N LYS A 427 0.40 -18.70 0.06
CA LYS A 427 -0.32 -19.96 0.12
C LYS A 427 -1.62 -19.91 -0.69
N ALA A 428 -1.75 -19.00 -1.65
CA ALA A 428 -2.94 -19.03 -2.49
C ALA A 428 -2.98 -20.35 -3.25
N PHE A 429 -4.16 -20.95 -3.29
CA PHE A 429 -4.38 -22.23 -3.94
C PHE A 429 -5.67 -22.15 -4.75
N GLY A 430 -5.68 -22.85 -5.88
CA GLY A 430 -6.83 -22.99 -6.74
C GLY A 430 -7.37 -24.40 -6.65
N ILE A 431 -8.68 -24.54 -6.62
CA ILE A 431 -9.37 -25.83 -6.80
C ILE A 431 -10.34 -25.71 -7.97
N PRO A 432 -10.69 -26.82 -8.64
CA PRO A 432 -11.74 -26.83 -9.64
C PRO A 432 -13.03 -26.19 -9.12
N ASN A 433 -13.69 -25.40 -9.96
CA ASN A 433 -14.96 -24.80 -9.63
C ASN A 433 -16.12 -25.77 -9.91
N GLU A 434 -16.45 -26.57 -8.90
CA GLU A 434 -17.53 -27.58 -8.96
C GLU A 434 -18.80 -27.13 -8.22
N LEU A 435 -18.95 -25.83 -7.96
CA LEU A 435 -20.12 -25.33 -7.24
C LEU A 435 -21.39 -25.47 -8.11
N PRO A 436 -22.52 -25.93 -7.55
CA PRO A 436 -23.79 -25.91 -8.26
C PRO A 436 -24.18 -24.47 -8.61
N MET A 437 -24.92 -24.34 -9.71
CA MET A 437 -25.53 -23.08 -10.11
C MET A 437 -26.60 -22.69 -9.10
N VAL A 438 -26.74 -21.38 -8.88
CA VAL A 438 -27.88 -20.79 -8.18
C VAL A 438 -28.80 -20.21 -9.24
N SER A 439 -30.12 -20.23 -9.04
CA SER A 439 -31.04 -19.73 -10.07
C SER A 439 -30.78 -18.25 -10.39
N GLU A 440 -30.91 -17.88 -11.67
CA GLU A 440 -30.67 -16.50 -12.13
C GLU A 440 -31.57 -15.50 -11.38
N ALA A 441 -32.82 -15.89 -11.11
CA ALA A 441 -33.78 -15.09 -10.36
C ALA A 441 -33.30 -14.81 -8.92
N VAL A 442 -32.83 -15.83 -8.20
CA VAL A 442 -32.29 -15.68 -6.85
C VAL A 442 -31.04 -14.80 -6.85
N CYS A 443 -30.14 -14.99 -7.82
CA CYS A 443 -28.96 -14.12 -7.98
C CYS A 443 -29.36 -12.65 -8.16
N GLN A 444 -30.34 -12.37 -9.02
CA GLN A 444 -30.84 -11.02 -9.27
C GLN A 444 -31.54 -10.42 -8.03
N GLU A 445 -32.30 -11.21 -7.29
CA GLU A 445 -32.97 -10.76 -6.07
C GLU A 445 -31.94 -10.38 -4.98
N VAL A 446 -30.89 -11.18 -4.78
CA VAL A 446 -29.81 -10.82 -3.85
C VAL A 446 -29.10 -9.51 -4.26
N VAL A 447 -28.86 -9.33 -5.56
CA VAL A 447 -28.27 -8.09 -6.11
C VAL A 447 -29.16 -6.90 -5.80
N GLN A 448 -30.47 -7.02 -6.02
CA GLN A 448 -31.46 -5.96 -5.75
C GLN A 448 -31.55 -5.64 -4.25
N LEU A 449 -31.58 -6.66 -3.37
CA LEU A 449 -31.60 -6.46 -1.91
C LEU A 449 -30.36 -5.69 -1.45
N CYS A 450 -29.18 -6.02 -1.98
CA CYS A 450 -27.94 -5.30 -1.67
C CYS A 450 -27.96 -3.87 -2.21
N GLU A 451 -28.40 -3.66 -3.46
CA GLU A 451 -28.48 -2.34 -4.09
C GLU A 451 -29.46 -1.42 -3.34
N GLN A 452 -30.65 -1.92 -2.99
CA GLN A 452 -31.64 -1.15 -2.23
C GLN A 452 -31.12 -0.75 -0.85
N ALA A 453 -30.49 -1.68 -0.12
CA ALA A 453 -29.91 -1.38 1.19
C ALA A 453 -28.79 -0.32 1.10
N LEU A 454 -27.96 -0.38 0.04
CA LEU A 454 -26.90 0.59 -0.22
C LEU A 454 -27.45 1.96 -0.62
N ILE A 455 -28.42 2.01 -1.53
CA ILE A 455 -29.04 3.27 -1.98
C ILE A 455 -29.74 3.97 -0.81
N THR A 456 -30.56 3.23 -0.04
CA THR A 456 -31.23 3.79 1.13
C THR A 456 -30.22 4.37 2.13
N ARG A 457 -29.13 3.65 2.40
CA ARG A 457 -28.06 4.15 3.27
C ARG A 457 -27.38 5.40 2.70
N PHE A 458 -27.09 5.41 1.41
CA PHE A 458 -26.34 6.51 0.80
C PHE A 458 -27.17 7.80 0.64
N ALA A 459 -28.50 7.67 0.57
CA ALA A 459 -29.42 8.80 0.54
C ALA A 459 -29.40 9.66 1.83
N GLU A 460 -28.88 9.13 2.93
CA GLU A 460 -28.74 9.87 4.21
C GLU A 460 -27.59 10.89 4.20
N PHE A 461 -26.70 10.82 3.20
CA PHE A 461 -25.57 11.74 3.08
C PHE A 461 -25.91 13.02 2.30
N PRO A 462 -25.09 14.09 2.41
CA PRO A 462 -25.29 15.31 1.66
C PRO A 462 -25.39 15.07 0.14
N SER A 463 -26.24 15.88 -0.51
CA SER A 463 -26.42 15.80 -1.97
C SER A 463 -25.11 16.06 -2.71
N LEU A 464 -24.91 15.34 -3.80
CA LEU A 464 -23.80 15.51 -4.73
C LEU A 464 -24.07 16.54 -5.84
N GLY A 465 -25.31 17.02 -5.95
CA GLY A 465 -25.74 17.82 -7.10
C GLY A 465 -25.62 17.03 -8.40
N LYS A 466 -25.29 17.73 -9.50
CA LYS A 466 -25.01 17.11 -10.79
C LYS A 466 -23.72 16.32 -10.71
N THR A 467 -23.78 15.04 -11.04
CA THR A 467 -22.72 14.08 -10.79
C THR A 467 -22.31 13.41 -12.09
N TYR A 468 -21.02 13.53 -12.43
CA TYR A 468 -20.41 12.80 -13.54
C TYR A 468 -19.60 11.62 -13.00
N VAL A 469 -19.76 10.43 -13.60
CA VAL A 469 -18.99 9.22 -13.28
C VAL A 469 -18.32 8.69 -14.54
N ASP A 470 -16.98 8.69 -14.54
CA ASP A 470 -16.16 8.23 -15.65
C ASP A 470 -16.16 6.70 -15.78
N GLU A 471 -16.59 6.16 -16.92
CA GLU A 471 -16.62 4.71 -17.20
C GLU A 471 -15.26 4.03 -17.04
N ARG A 472 -14.15 4.76 -17.23
CA ARG A 472 -12.78 4.21 -17.03
C ARG A 472 -12.58 3.68 -15.60
N LEU A 473 -13.37 4.12 -14.63
CA LEU A 473 -13.32 3.66 -13.24
C LEU A 473 -13.72 2.18 -13.06
N GLN A 474 -14.33 1.53 -14.06
CA GLN A 474 -14.59 0.08 -14.04
C GLN A 474 -13.31 -0.75 -13.93
N SER A 475 -12.19 -0.19 -14.38
CA SER A 475 -10.87 -0.83 -14.29
C SER A 475 -10.21 -0.68 -12.91
N TYR A 476 -10.81 0.07 -11.99
CA TYR A 476 -10.24 0.36 -10.67
C TYR A 476 -11.10 -0.22 -9.56
N LEU A 477 -10.50 -1.02 -8.69
CA LEU A 477 -11.23 -1.76 -7.66
C LEU A 477 -11.42 -0.94 -6.38
N VAL A 478 -12.51 -1.23 -5.67
CA VAL A 478 -12.84 -0.58 -4.40
C VAL A 478 -11.82 -0.95 -3.30
N PRO A 479 -11.27 0.03 -2.57
CA PRO A 479 -10.26 -0.20 -1.53
C PRO A 479 -10.87 -0.69 -0.20
N PHE A 480 -11.02 -2.00 -0.04
CA PHE A 480 -11.50 -2.59 1.23
C PHE A 480 -10.42 -2.74 2.31
N SER A 481 -9.13 -2.68 1.96
CA SER A 481 -8.01 -2.81 2.91
C SER A 481 -6.71 -2.25 2.33
N GLN A 482 -5.87 -1.64 3.17
CA GLN A 482 -4.53 -1.17 2.81
C GLN A 482 -3.38 -1.99 3.45
N ARG A 483 -3.68 -3.13 4.09
CA ARG A 483 -2.72 -3.86 4.96
C ARG A 483 -1.37 -4.18 4.31
N SER A 484 -1.36 -4.48 3.02
CA SER A 484 -0.16 -4.91 2.29
C SER A 484 0.25 -3.94 1.19
N ALA A 485 -0.27 -2.71 1.21
CA ALA A 485 0.06 -1.74 0.16
C ALA A 485 1.52 -1.34 0.31
N SER A 486 2.34 -1.74 -0.66
CA SER A 486 3.71 -1.25 -0.77
C SER A 486 3.70 0.26 -1.00
N LYS A 487 4.70 0.98 -0.47
CA LYS A 487 4.78 2.43 -0.69
C LYS A 487 5.07 2.67 -2.17
N ALA A 488 4.13 3.27 -2.89
CA ALA A 488 4.25 3.53 -4.31
C ALA A 488 4.05 5.01 -4.66
N LEU A 489 4.56 5.44 -5.82
CA LEU A 489 4.30 6.78 -6.36
C LEU A 489 2.80 6.98 -6.64
N ARG A 490 2.13 5.91 -7.07
CA ARG A 490 0.67 5.81 -7.16
C ARG A 490 0.24 4.48 -6.55
N THR A 491 -0.51 4.55 -5.45
CA THR A 491 -1.09 3.36 -4.80
C THR A 491 -2.51 3.14 -5.33
N ILE A 492 -2.81 1.90 -5.74
CA ILE A 492 -4.15 1.46 -6.16
C ILE A 492 -4.42 0.06 -5.62
N VAL A 493 -5.66 -0.40 -5.74
CA VAL A 493 -6.08 -1.69 -5.19
C VAL A 493 -5.60 -2.84 -6.08
N ARG A 494 -5.05 -3.89 -5.46
CA ARG A 494 -4.67 -5.14 -6.13
C ARG A 494 -5.81 -5.67 -7.02
N GLY A 495 -5.49 -5.87 -8.30
CA GLY A 495 -6.37 -6.32 -9.37
C GLY A 495 -6.91 -5.20 -10.25
N SER A 496 -6.68 -3.94 -9.88
CA SER A 496 -6.99 -2.80 -10.74
C SER A 496 -6.08 -2.82 -11.98
N ARG A 497 -6.60 -2.32 -13.10
CA ARG A 497 -5.95 -2.30 -14.40
C ARG A 497 -5.69 -0.86 -14.81
N ILE A 498 -4.44 -0.54 -15.11
CA ILE A 498 -4.03 0.79 -15.56
C ILE A 498 -3.69 0.71 -17.06
N PRO A 499 -4.16 1.63 -17.92
CA PRO A 499 -3.68 1.70 -19.29
C PRO A 499 -2.18 2.02 -19.32
N MET A 500 -1.43 1.34 -20.19
CA MET A 500 -0.02 1.66 -20.42
C MET A 500 0.11 3.04 -21.08
N GLY A 501 1.14 3.79 -20.69
CA GLY A 501 1.44 5.09 -21.30
C GLY A 501 1.89 4.99 -22.77
N GLU A 502 2.14 6.14 -23.40
CA GLU A 502 2.63 6.18 -24.78
C GLU A 502 4.06 5.59 -24.89
N GLY A 503 4.26 4.75 -25.91
CA GLY A 503 5.52 4.11 -26.25
C GLY A 503 5.36 2.61 -26.50
N ASP A 504 6.35 2.01 -27.17
CA ASP A 504 6.33 0.59 -27.55
C ASP A 504 7.24 -0.27 -26.68
N THR A 505 8.08 0.36 -25.86
CA THR A 505 8.96 -0.34 -24.92
C THR A 505 8.61 0.03 -23.49
N ILE A 506 8.43 -0.99 -22.66
CA ILE A 506 8.42 -0.83 -21.20
C ILE A 506 9.81 -1.17 -20.67
N ARG A 507 10.37 -0.26 -19.86
CA ARG A 507 11.64 -0.46 -19.14
C ARG A 507 11.34 -0.68 -17.68
N PHE A 508 11.52 -1.90 -17.19
CA PHE A 508 11.53 -2.17 -15.75
C PHE A 508 12.87 -1.76 -15.15
N PHE A 509 12.86 -1.37 -13.89
CA PHE A 509 14.06 -1.10 -13.12
C PHE A 509 13.93 -1.63 -11.69
N SER A 510 15.06 -2.01 -11.09
CA SER A 510 15.21 -2.32 -9.67
C SER A 510 16.40 -1.56 -9.08
N TRP A 511 16.35 -1.37 -7.76
CA TRP A 511 17.46 -0.88 -6.95
C TRP A 511 17.47 -1.62 -5.62
N TRP A 512 18.64 -1.98 -5.13
CA TRP A 512 18.83 -2.45 -3.76
C TRP A 512 20.20 -2.05 -3.23
N LYS A 513 20.39 -2.13 -1.92
CA LYS A 513 21.63 -1.74 -1.26
C LYS A 513 21.93 -2.61 -0.05
N GLU A 514 23.19 -2.98 0.11
CA GLU A 514 23.74 -3.62 1.30
C GLU A 514 24.02 -2.59 2.40
N GLY A 515 24.03 -3.03 3.66
CA GLY A 515 24.35 -2.14 4.77
C GLY A 515 23.96 -2.73 6.10
N GLU A 516 23.28 -1.93 6.93
CA GLU A 516 22.84 -2.31 8.27
C GLU A 516 21.38 -1.92 8.46
N VAL A 517 20.59 -2.84 9.05
CA VAL A 517 19.21 -2.60 9.49
C VAL A 517 19.11 -3.02 10.95
N ASP A 518 18.65 -2.12 11.82
CA ASP A 518 18.49 -2.35 13.26
C ASP A 518 19.73 -2.95 13.95
N GLY A 519 20.93 -2.45 13.62
CA GLY A 519 22.18 -2.95 14.20
C GLY A 519 22.70 -4.25 13.59
N THR A 520 22.00 -4.80 12.59
CA THR A 520 22.34 -6.08 11.95
C THR A 520 22.84 -5.84 10.52
N PRO A 521 24.09 -6.21 10.19
CA PRO A 521 24.59 -6.14 8.82
C PRO A 521 23.80 -7.07 7.89
N THR A 522 23.53 -6.62 6.66
CA THR A 522 22.89 -7.46 5.64
C THR A 522 23.82 -8.56 5.12
N GLY A 523 25.14 -8.32 5.09
CA GLY A 523 26.05 -9.13 4.28
C GLY A 523 25.77 -8.92 2.78
N ARG A 524 26.18 -9.88 1.94
CA ARG A 524 25.98 -9.82 0.48
C ARG A 524 24.51 -9.95 0.12
N VAL A 525 23.99 -8.98 -0.61
CA VAL A 525 22.59 -8.96 -1.05
C VAL A 525 22.53 -9.00 -2.57
N ASP A 526 21.74 -9.94 -3.06
CA ASP A 526 21.59 -10.25 -4.48
C ASP A 526 20.09 -10.30 -4.78
N ILE A 527 19.62 -9.36 -5.60
CA ILE A 527 18.22 -9.18 -5.94
C ILE A 527 18.06 -9.26 -7.47
N ASP A 528 17.52 -10.38 -7.95
CA ASP A 528 17.29 -10.59 -9.37
C ASP A 528 16.03 -9.87 -9.83
N LEU A 529 16.13 -9.11 -10.93
CA LEU A 529 14.99 -8.69 -11.74
C LEU A 529 14.74 -9.73 -12.84
N SER A 530 13.48 -10.08 -13.07
CA SER A 530 13.12 -11.03 -14.15
C SER A 530 11.75 -10.70 -14.76
N ALA A 531 11.57 -11.09 -16.01
CA ALA A 531 10.31 -10.96 -16.74
C ALA A 531 9.99 -12.25 -17.50
N VAL A 532 8.85 -12.87 -17.22
CA VAL A 532 8.40 -14.12 -17.86
C VAL A 532 7.23 -13.85 -18.79
N MET A 533 7.35 -14.29 -20.03
CA MET A 533 6.34 -14.12 -21.07
C MET A 533 5.48 -15.38 -21.18
N TYR A 534 4.17 -15.18 -21.29
CA TYR A 534 3.18 -16.23 -21.47
C TYR A 534 2.23 -15.90 -22.63
N ASP A 535 1.68 -16.92 -23.26
CA ASP A 535 0.62 -16.77 -24.26
C ASP A 535 -0.76 -16.53 -23.61
N GLU A 536 -1.82 -16.46 -24.41
CA GLU A 536 -3.19 -16.25 -23.92
C GLU A 536 -3.73 -17.37 -23.02
N HIS A 537 -3.13 -18.56 -23.08
CA HIS A 537 -3.51 -19.73 -22.29
C HIS A 537 -2.58 -19.94 -21.09
N TRP A 538 -1.72 -18.96 -20.79
CA TRP A 538 -0.71 -19.04 -19.74
C TRP A 538 0.36 -20.12 -19.96
N ASN A 539 0.57 -20.56 -21.21
CA ASN A 539 1.74 -21.38 -21.54
C ASN A 539 2.98 -20.50 -21.61
N TYR A 540 4.10 -21.05 -21.14
CA TYR A 540 5.39 -20.36 -21.18
C TYR A 540 5.83 -20.08 -22.63
N VAL A 541 6.24 -18.84 -22.91
CA VAL A 541 6.75 -18.39 -24.22
C VAL A 541 8.26 -18.20 -24.18
N GLU A 542 8.74 -17.32 -23.30
CA GLU A 542 10.16 -17.05 -23.05
C GLU A 542 10.31 -16.29 -21.72
N HIS A 543 11.53 -15.99 -21.29
CA HIS A 543 11.79 -15.10 -20.15
C HIS A 543 13.06 -14.28 -20.40
N ILE A 544 13.21 -13.19 -19.64
CA ILE A 544 14.44 -12.39 -19.55
C ILE A 544 14.83 -12.29 -18.08
N SER A 545 16.08 -12.64 -17.78
CA SER A 545 16.64 -12.78 -16.42
C SER A 545 18.17 -12.79 -16.52
N TYR A 546 18.86 -12.94 -15.38
CA TYR A 546 20.29 -13.21 -15.34
C TYR A 546 20.73 -14.46 -16.13
N THR A 547 19.87 -15.47 -16.27
CA THR A 547 20.13 -16.70 -17.06
C THR A 547 19.85 -16.55 -18.55
N ASN A 548 19.06 -15.53 -18.94
CA ASN A 548 18.73 -15.25 -20.33
C ASN A 548 18.69 -13.73 -20.58
N LEU A 549 19.86 -13.14 -20.81
CA LEU A 549 20.02 -11.68 -20.85
C LEU A 549 19.33 -11.02 -22.05
N ARG A 550 19.02 -11.72 -23.14
CA ARG A 550 18.38 -11.10 -24.31
C ARG A 550 17.59 -12.08 -25.17
N SER A 551 16.65 -11.51 -25.90
CA SER A 551 15.96 -12.16 -27.00
C SER A 551 15.93 -11.25 -28.22
N VAL A 552 16.60 -11.67 -29.29
CA VAL A 552 16.55 -10.98 -30.59
C VAL A 552 15.15 -11.06 -31.18
N LYS A 553 14.48 -12.22 -31.03
CA LYS A 553 13.12 -12.47 -31.55
C LYS A 553 12.11 -11.49 -30.94
N TYR A 554 12.08 -11.37 -29.61
CA TYR A 554 11.12 -10.50 -28.94
C TYR A 554 11.65 -9.10 -28.62
N LYS A 555 12.89 -8.78 -29.05
CA LYS A 555 13.57 -7.49 -28.77
C LYS A 555 13.48 -7.13 -27.29
N ALA A 556 13.86 -8.09 -26.46
CA ALA A 556 13.81 -7.99 -25.01
C ALA A 556 15.21 -8.17 -24.43
N VAL A 557 15.58 -7.42 -23.40
CA VAL A 557 16.98 -7.36 -22.93
C VAL A 557 17.11 -6.96 -21.47
N HIS A 558 18.00 -7.64 -20.76
CA HIS A 558 18.41 -7.41 -19.38
C HIS A 558 19.70 -6.59 -19.34
N SER A 559 19.89 -5.76 -18.32
CA SER A 559 21.07 -4.91 -18.19
C SER A 559 22.31 -5.60 -17.58
N GLY A 560 22.36 -6.93 -17.60
CA GLY A 560 23.33 -7.73 -16.85
C GLY A 560 22.94 -7.96 -15.39
N ASP A 561 23.67 -8.84 -14.71
CA ASP A 561 23.41 -9.35 -13.37
C ASP A 561 24.45 -8.83 -12.39
N ILE A 562 23.99 -8.19 -11.30
CA ILE A 562 24.85 -7.65 -10.25
C ILE A 562 24.58 -8.41 -8.95
N VAL A 563 25.61 -9.05 -8.36
CA VAL A 563 25.41 -9.95 -7.21
C VAL A 563 25.82 -9.36 -5.86
N THR A 564 26.27 -8.09 -5.84
CA THR A 564 26.63 -7.35 -4.63
C THR A 564 26.34 -5.86 -4.77
N ALA A 565 25.97 -5.20 -3.67
CA ALA A 565 25.51 -3.81 -3.68
C ALA A 565 25.99 -2.96 -2.49
N PRO A 566 27.30 -2.89 -2.16
CA PRO A 566 27.81 -2.13 -1.02
C PRO A 566 27.51 -0.63 -1.11
N TYR A 567 27.43 -0.09 -2.33
CA TYR A 567 27.06 1.29 -2.62
C TYR A 567 25.68 1.41 -3.27
N GLY A 568 24.96 0.30 -3.34
CA GLY A 568 23.75 0.12 -4.13
C GLY A 568 24.03 -0.44 -5.53
N ALA A 569 23.04 -1.13 -6.08
CA ALA A 569 23.08 -1.75 -7.40
C ALA A 569 21.71 -1.61 -8.09
N SER A 570 21.72 -1.70 -9.42
CA SER A 570 20.52 -1.56 -10.24
C SER A 570 20.48 -2.52 -11.41
N GLU A 571 19.29 -3.03 -11.72
CA GLU A 571 19.02 -3.78 -12.94
C GLU A 571 17.87 -3.18 -13.73
N PHE A 572 17.88 -3.43 -15.04
CA PHE A 572 16.86 -2.98 -15.97
C PHE A 572 16.47 -4.11 -16.94
N ILE A 573 15.19 -4.14 -17.32
CA ILE A 573 14.69 -4.98 -18.40
C ILE A 573 13.90 -4.13 -19.39
N ASP A 574 14.32 -4.11 -20.65
CA ASP A 574 13.54 -3.54 -21.76
C ASP A 574 12.74 -4.63 -22.45
N LEU A 575 11.44 -4.40 -22.62
CA LEU A 575 10.54 -5.28 -23.35
C LEU A 575 9.85 -4.49 -24.46
N HIS A 576 10.13 -4.82 -25.73
CA HIS A 576 9.41 -4.24 -26.86
C HIS A 576 8.08 -4.99 -27.06
N MET A 577 6.98 -4.34 -26.66
CA MET A 577 5.67 -4.98 -26.59
C MET A 577 5.14 -5.46 -27.96
N PRO A 578 5.25 -4.69 -29.06
CA PRO A 578 4.75 -5.13 -30.35
C PRO A 578 5.43 -6.41 -30.87
N SER A 579 6.73 -6.62 -30.61
CA SER A 579 7.38 -7.88 -31.01
C SER A 579 6.93 -9.05 -30.16
N ILE A 580 6.71 -8.86 -28.86
CA ILE A 580 6.18 -9.92 -27.99
C ILE A 580 4.80 -10.38 -28.48
N VAL A 581 3.89 -9.42 -28.75
CA VAL A 581 2.54 -9.72 -29.28
C VAL A 581 2.58 -10.39 -30.63
N ASN A 582 3.40 -9.87 -31.57
CA ASN A 582 3.52 -10.44 -32.92
C ASN A 582 3.99 -11.90 -32.93
N TYR A 583 4.68 -12.34 -31.88
CA TYR A 583 5.18 -13.71 -31.76
C TYR A 583 4.41 -14.54 -30.71
N GLY A 584 3.17 -14.15 -30.39
CA GLY A 584 2.23 -14.96 -29.60
C GLY A 584 2.29 -14.77 -28.09
N GLY A 585 3.11 -13.84 -27.59
CA GLY A 585 3.10 -13.46 -26.18
C GLY A 585 1.97 -12.50 -25.86
N ARG A 586 1.28 -12.71 -24.73
CA ARG A 586 0.21 -11.83 -24.23
C ARG A 586 0.53 -11.30 -22.85
N TYR A 587 0.84 -12.19 -21.91
CA TYR A 587 1.07 -11.82 -20.53
C TYR A 587 2.55 -11.73 -20.21
N VAL A 588 2.95 -10.74 -19.42
CA VAL A 588 4.29 -10.69 -18.83
C VAL A 588 4.18 -10.57 -17.32
N VAL A 589 4.84 -11.48 -16.61
CA VAL A 589 4.98 -11.41 -15.15
C VAL A 589 6.37 -10.91 -14.82
N THR A 590 6.46 -9.72 -14.24
CA THR A 590 7.72 -9.18 -13.73
C THR A 590 7.88 -9.59 -12.28
N THR A 591 9.06 -10.08 -11.92
CA THR A 591 9.37 -10.55 -10.57
C THR A 591 10.67 -9.95 -10.07
N LEU A 592 10.69 -9.60 -8.79
CA LEU A 592 11.93 -9.44 -8.04
C LEU A 592 12.11 -10.66 -7.15
N HIS A 593 13.34 -11.13 -7.03
CA HIS A 593 13.69 -12.28 -6.21
C HIS A 593 14.95 -12.00 -5.40
N SER A 594 14.96 -12.33 -4.11
CA SER A 594 16.18 -12.30 -3.31
C SER A 594 16.93 -13.63 -3.42
N PHE A 595 17.92 -13.69 -4.30
CA PHE A 595 18.77 -14.87 -4.51
C PHE A 595 19.49 -15.29 -3.23
N THR A 596 20.02 -14.32 -2.48
CA THR A 596 20.66 -14.57 -1.17
C THR A 596 19.66 -14.76 -0.02
N SER A 597 18.36 -14.93 -0.31
CA SER A 597 17.31 -15.26 0.67
C SER A 597 17.11 -14.22 1.77
N HIS A 598 17.37 -12.94 1.49
CA HIS A 598 17.07 -11.85 2.40
C HIS A 598 15.59 -11.47 2.32
N PRO A 599 14.85 -11.41 3.45
CA PRO A 599 13.58 -10.71 3.48
C PRO A 599 13.80 -9.24 3.12
N TYR A 600 12.95 -8.66 2.25
CA TYR A 600 13.13 -7.27 1.81
C TYR A 600 13.05 -6.25 2.96
N CYS A 601 12.31 -6.55 4.03
CA CYS A 601 12.27 -5.71 5.23
C CYS A 601 13.62 -5.59 5.95
N ASN A 602 14.58 -6.46 5.65
CA ASN A 602 15.92 -6.45 6.23
C ASN A 602 16.94 -5.74 5.32
N LEU A 603 16.49 -5.05 4.27
CA LEU A 603 17.34 -4.29 3.37
C LEU A 603 17.23 -2.78 3.69
N PRO A 604 18.36 -2.03 3.74
CA PRO A 604 18.34 -0.58 3.92
C PRO A 604 17.50 0.14 2.86
N GLU A 605 17.65 -0.27 1.60
CA GLU A 605 16.95 0.29 0.46
C GLU A 605 16.64 -0.85 -0.53
N CYS A 606 15.39 -0.97 -0.95
CA CYS A 606 14.99 -1.84 -2.06
C CYS A 606 13.73 -1.28 -2.72
N PHE A 607 13.75 -1.06 -4.03
CA PHE A 607 12.59 -0.59 -4.78
C PHE A 607 12.63 -1.02 -6.24
N ALA A 608 11.47 -1.00 -6.89
CA ALA A 608 11.32 -1.34 -8.29
C ALA A 608 10.32 -0.41 -8.98
N GLY A 609 10.30 -0.39 -10.30
CA GLY A 609 9.31 0.38 -11.05
C GLY A 609 9.41 0.15 -12.54
N TRP A 610 8.70 0.98 -13.30
CA TRP A 610 8.75 0.93 -14.75
C TRP A 610 8.62 2.32 -15.39
N MET A 611 9.13 2.40 -16.61
CA MET A 611 9.08 3.56 -17.48
C MET A 611 8.50 3.16 -18.84
N MET A 612 7.79 4.09 -19.49
CA MET A 612 7.39 3.94 -20.89
C MET A 612 8.36 4.69 -21.79
N ARG A 613 8.87 4.01 -22.82
CA ARG A 613 9.91 4.51 -23.72
C ARG A 613 9.44 4.38 -25.18
N LYS A 614 9.54 5.47 -25.97
CA LYS A 614 9.36 5.39 -27.43
C LYS A 614 10.69 5.02 -28.11
N LYS A 615 11.80 5.61 -27.62
CA LYS A 615 13.16 5.29 -28.04
C LYS A 615 13.98 4.87 -26.82
N PRO A 616 14.20 3.56 -26.58
CA PRO A 616 14.90 3.10 -25.37
C PRO A 616 16.39 3.51 -25.33
N GLY A 617 17.00 3.84 -26.48
CA GLY A 617 18.38 4.35 -26.57
C GLY A 617 18.57 5.87 -26.36
N SER A 618 17.50 6.68 -26.30
CA SER A 618 17.64 8.14 -26.07
C SER A 618 17.66 8.50 -24.58
N GLY A 619 18.11 9.71 -24.23
CA GLY A 619 18.22 10.18 -22.84
C GLY A 619 19.11 9.28 -22.00
N GLU A 620 18.97 9.36 -20.68
CA GLU A 620 19.69 8.47 -19.76
C GLU A 620 19.06 7.06 -19.71
N ILE A 621 19.81 6.09 -19.17
CA ILE A 621 19.26 4.75 -18.89
C ILE A 621 18.10 4.88 -17.92
N TYR A 622 18.32 5.60 -16.82
CA TYR A 622 17.31 5.98 -15.87
C TYR A 622 16.85 7.41 -16.14
N GLU A 623 15.60 7.58 -16.60
CA GLU A 623 15.05 8.89 -16.93
C GLU A 623 13.87 9.20 -15.99
N PRO A 624 14.08 9.98 -14.91
CA PRO A 624 13.09 10.20 -13.87
C PRO A 624 11.75 10.74 -14.38
N SER A 625 11.81 11.61 -15.41
CA SER A 625 10.63 12.18 -16.06
C SER A 625 9.75 11.14 -16.79
N THR A 626 10.28 9.95 -17.05
CA THR A 626 9.56 8.83 -17.71
C THR A 626 9.07 7.75 -16.75
N VAL A 627 9.31 7.92 -15.43
CA VAL A 627 8.83 6.99 -14.40
C VAL A 627 7.31 7.07 -14.29
N GLU A 628 6.64 6.02 -14.72
CA GLU A 628 5.19 5.87 -14.57
C GLU A 628 4.86 5.55 -13.10
N ASN A 629 5.55 4.58 -12.52
CA ASN A 629 5.40 4.22 -11.11
C ASN A 629 6.71 3.66 -10.53
N LYS A 630 6.86 3.84 -9.22
CA LYS A 630 7.95 3.31 -8.38
C LYS A 630 7.31 2.75 -7.12
N ILE A 631 7.78 1.58 -6.67
CA ILE A 631 7.27 0.83 -5.53
C ILE A 631 8.46 0.48 -4.64
N ASP A 632 8.40 0.89 -3.37
CA ASP A 632 9.36 0.45 -2.35
C ASP A 632 9.02 -0.99 -1.94
N ILE A 633 9.99 -1.89 -2.03
CA ILE A 633 9.83 -3.30 -1.70
C ILE A 633 10.36 -3.51 -0.28
N THR A 634 9.46 -3.55 0.71
CA THR A 634 9.84 -3.55 2.14
C THR A 634 9.16 -4.65 2.96
N ALA A 635 8.51 -5.61 2.29
CA ALA A 635 7.76 -6.66 2.97
C ALA A 635 8.68 -7.75 3.56
N ASP A 636 8.23 -8.41 4.63
CA ASP A 636 8.86 -9.62 5.20
C ASP A 636 8.65 -10.84 4.28
N THR A 637 9.29 -10.75 3.11
CA THR A 637 9.15 -11.66 1.97
C THR A 637 10.41 -11.64 1.11
N GLN A 638 10.62 -12.66 0.28
CA GLN A 638 11.81 -12.84 -0.57
C GLN A 638 11.51 -12.74 -2.07
N ILE A 639 10.23 -12.70 -2.46
CA ILE A 639 9.79 -12.58 -3.85
C ILE A 639 8.71 -11.50 -3.91
N ALA A 640 8.80 -10.61 -4.89
CA ALA A 640 7.79 -9.61 -5.19
C ALA A 640 7.32 -9.73 -6.65
N ILE A 641 6.00 -9.71 -6.86
CA ILE A 641 5.37 -9.61 -8.18
C ILE A 641 4.59 -8.29 -8.18
N PRO A 642 5.23 -7.17 -8.56
CA PRO A 642 4.62 -5.85 -8.47
C PRO A 642 3.46 -5.70 -9.46
N VAL A 643 3.64 -6.17 -10.70
CA VAL A 643 2.66 -6.04 -11.78
C VAL A 643 2.66 -7.25 -12.72
N ILE A 644 1.54 -7.42 -13.42
CA ILE A 644 1.41 -8.28 -14.59
C ILE A 644 1.01 -7.39 -15.77
N LEU A 645 1.62 -7.58 -16.93
CA LEU A 645 1.26 -6.89 -18.15
C LEU A 645 0.31 -7.75 -18.97
N ASP A 646 -0.79 -7.18 -19.47
CA ASP A 646 -1.52 -7.71 -20.64
C ASP A 646 -1.14 -6.83 -21.83
N LEU A 647 -0.28 -7.35 -22.70
CA LEU A 647 0.30 -6.61 -23.83
C LEU A 647 -0.69 -6.43 -24.98
N VAL A 648 -1.69 -7.29 -25.09
CA VAL A 648 -2.74 -7.19 -26.12
C VAL A 648 -3.70 -6.07 -25.76
N GLU A 649 -4.17 -6.06 -24.51
CA GLU A 649 -5.04 -4.99 -23.99
C GLU A 649 -4.26 -3.70 -23.67
N ARG A 650 -2.92 -3.76 -23.70
CA ARG A 650 -2.01 -2.70 -23.25
C ARG A 650 -2.34 -2.18 -21.85
N THR A 651 -2.53 -3.11 -20.92
CA THR A 651 -2.84 -2.79 -19.52
C THR A 651 -1.82 -3.38 -18.55
N ILE A 652 -1.58 -2.63 -17.48
CA ILE A 652 -0.80 -3.04 -16.32
C ILE A 652 -1.79 -3.44 -15.23
N ILE A 653 -1.76 -4.71 -14.86
CA ILE A 653 -2.56 -5.27 -13.76
C ILE A 653 -1.74 -5.11 -12.49
N TRP A 654 -2.24 -4.29 -11.57
CA TRP A 654 -1.58 -4.05 -10.28
C TRP A 654 -1.73 -5.28 -9.39
N THR A 655 -0.63 -5.96 -9.11
CA THR A 655 -0.67 -7.19 -8.30
C THR A 655 -0.20 -6.95 -6.89
N ASP A 656 0.93 -6.26 -6.69
CA ASP A 656 1.51 -5.99 -5.37
C ASP A 656 1.51 -7.27 -4.50
N LEU A 657 1.95 -8.39 -5.09
CA LEU A 657 2.01 -9.69 -4.43
C LEU A 657 3.41 -9.90 -3.88
N ALA A 658 3.51 -10.47 -2.68
CA ALA A 658 4.76 -10.75 -2.02
C ALA A 658 4.73 -12.15 -1.40
N LEU A 659 5.81 -12.92 -1.54
CA LEU A 659 5.89 -14.31 -1.11
C LEU A 659 7.07 -14.53 -0.14
N LYS A 660 6.80 -15.17 1.01
CA LYS A 660 7.82 -15.41 2.06
C LYS A 660 8.98 -16.26 1.61
N ARG A 661 8.66 -17.31 0.85
CA ARG A 661 9.57 -18.25 0.23
C ARG A 661 8.81 -18.92 -0.92
N TYR A 662 9.55 -19.49 -1.86
CA TYR A 662 9.00 -20.36 -2.88
C TYR A 662 8.11 -21.47 -2.30
N PRO A 663 6.89 -21.69 -2.83
CA PRO A 663 5.98 -22.71 -2.31
C PRO A 663 6.51 -24.15 -2.38
N ASP A 664 7.39 -24.51 -3.33
CA ASP A 664 7.99 -25.85 -3.42
C ASP A 664 9.37 -25.77 -4.12
N TYR A 665 10.45 -25.82 -3.33
CA TYR A 665 11.90 -25.78 -3.66
C TYR A 665 12.37 -25.83 -5.14
N TYR A 666 12.85 -24.68 -5.65
CA TYR A 666 13.94 -24.46 -6.64
C TYR A 666 14.33 -22.96 -6.55
N ASN A 667 15.57 -22.56 -6.86
CA ASN A 667 16.04 -21.16 -6.66
C ASN A 667 15.97 -20.29 -7.93
N ASN A 668 15.20 -20.71 -8.93
CA ASN A 668 15.12 -20.02 -10.22
C ASN A 668 13.69 -20.05 -10.80
N VAL A 669 13.40 -19.13 -11.71
CA VAL A 669 12.07 -18.96 -12.32
C VAL A 669 11.62 -20.22 -13.05
N GLU A 670 12.56 -20.94 -13.67
CA GLU A 670 12.35 -22.15 -14.46
C GLU A 670 11.74 -23.30 -13.64
N GLY A 671 11.99 -23.36 -12.32
CA GLY A 671 11.44 -24.38 -11.43
C GLY A 671 9.97 -24.20 -11.03
N HIS A 672 9.37 -23.01 -11.21
CA HIS A 672 8.15 -22.59 -10.47
C HIS A 672 6.96 -22.10 -11.30
N GLN A 673 6.93 -22.44 -12.59
CA GLN A 673 5.87 -22.02 -13.51
C GLN A 673 4.44 -22.18 -12.96
N LYS A 674 4.14 -23.25 -12.19
CA LYS A 674 2.78 -23.54 -11.70
C LYS A 674 2.20 -22.51 -10.73
N GLY A 675 3.01 -22.02 -9.77
CA GLY A 675 2.53 -21.07 -8.76
C GLY A 675 2.33 -19.67 -9.32
N ILE A 676 3.27 -19.21 -10.15
CA ILE A 676 3.19 -17.93 -10.85
C ILE A 676 2.03 -17.92 -11.84
N VAL A 677 1.84 -18.99 -12.61
CA VAL A 677 0.69 -19.14 -13.53
C VAL A 677 -0.64 -19.10 -12.76
N LEU A 678 -0.75 -19.80 -11.63
CA LEU A 678 -1.96 -19.75 -10.81
C LEU A 678 -2.27 -18.32 -10.33
N MET A 679 -1.26 -17.61 -9.81
CA MET A 679 -1.42 -16.21 -9.38
C MET A 679 -1.79 -15.31 -10.56
N GLY A 680 -1.15 -15.51 -11.71
CA GLY A 680 -1.42 -14.79 -12.93
C GLY A 680 -2.86 -14.95 -13.40
N ARG A 681 -3.34 -16.19 -13.48
CA ARG A 681 -4.75 -16.51 -13.76
C ARG A 681 -5.67 -15.86 -12.73
N ALA A 682 -5.39 -16.03 -11.44
CA ALA A 682 -6.21 -15.47 -10.37
C ALA A 682 -6.33 -13.95 -10.43
N MET A 683 -5.24 -13.26 -10.79
CA MET A 683 -5.19 -11.80 -10.88
C MET A 683 -5.84 -11.28 -12.16
N THR A 684 -5.66 -11.97 -13.30
CA THR A 684 -6.28 -11.60 -14.58
C THR A 684 -7.78 -11.84 -14.60
N THR A 685 -8.29 -12.82 -13.84
CA THR A 685 -9.72 -13.13 -13.75
C THR A 685 -10.37 -12.62 -12.45
N LEU A 686 -9.69 -11.74 -11.70
CA LEU A 686 -10.19 -11.27 -10.41
C LEU A 686 -11.50 -10.48 -10.57
N ARG A 687 -12.55 -10.95 -9.90
CA ARG A 687 -13.88 -10.31 -9.85
C ARG A 687 -14.08 -9.64 -8.50
N LYS A 688 -14.05 -8.31 -8.47
CA LYS A 688 -14.26 -7.51 -7.25
C LYS A 688 -15.08 -6.25 -7.58
N PRO A 689 -15.76 -5.66 -6.58
CA PRO A 689 -16.42 -4.37 -6.74
C PRO A 689 -15.45 -3.32 -7.28
N ASP A 690 -15.91 -2.58 -8.29
CA ASP A 690 -15.18 -1.50 -8.94
C ASP A 690 -15.69 -0.11 -8.49
N LEU A 691 -14.87 0.92 -8.72
CA LEU A 691 -15.16 2.28 -8.31
C LEU A 691 -16.30 2.91 -9.13
N TYR A 692 -16.48 2.48 -10.38
CA TYR A 692 -17.58 2.95 -11.21
C TYR A 692 -18.93 2.58 -10.58
N ASP A 693 -19.13 1.30 -10.25
CA ASP A 693 -20.32 0.81 -9.57
C ASP A 693 -20.56 1.53 -8.23
N LEU A 694 -19.51 1.73 -7.44
CA LEU A 694 -19.60 2.43 -6.16
C LEU A 694 -20.12 3.87 -6.33
N PHE A 695 -19.51 4.64 -7.22
CA PHE A 695 -19.90 6.04 -7.42
C PHE A 695 -21.25 6.15 -8.13
N LEU A 696 -21.61 5.21 -8.99
CA LEU A 696 -22.94 5.15 -9.59
C LEU A 696 -24.02 4.93 -8.52
N LEU A 697 -23.78 4.08 -7.51
CA LEU A 697 -24.70 3.90 -6.38
C LEU A 697 -24.88 5.21 -5.57
N HIS A 698 -23.79 5.95 -5.34
CA HIS A 698 -23.87 7.27 -4.68
C HIS A 698 -24.61 8.30 -5.54
N ALA A 699 -24.32 8.36 -6.84
CA ALA A 699 -25.01 9.26 -7.77
C ALA A 699 -26.52 8.95 -7.83
N LYS A 700 -26.90 7.68 -7.92
CA LYS A 700 -28.31 7.24 -7.87
C LYS A 700 -29.00 7.62 -6.55
N ALA A 701 -28.29 7.51 -5.43
CA ALA A 701 -28.88 7.70 -4.11
C ALA A 701 -29.02 9.17 -3.69
N ARG A 702 -28.08 10.03 -4.10
CA ARG A 702 -27.97 11.42 -3.59
C ARG A 702 -27.50 12.45 -4.62
N GLY A 703 -27.55 12.14 -5.91
CA GLY A 703 -27.15 13.05 -7.00
C GLY A 703 -28.07 12.97 -8.22
N GLU A 704 -27.73 13.75 -9.25
CA GLU A 704 -28.34 13.72 -10.59
C GLU A 704 -27.24 13.40 -11.61
N LEU A 705 -27.33 12.27 -12.31
CA LEU A 705 -26.32 11.88 -13.29
C LEU A 705 -26.32 12.82 -14.50
N VAL A 706 -25.14 13.23 -14.93
CA VAL A 706 -24.93 14.03 -16.15
C VAL A 706 -23.91 13.38 -17.08
N ASP A 707 -24.06 13.65 -18.38
CA ASP A 707 -23.25 13.00 -19.43
C ASP A 707 -21.85 13.63 -19.60
N THR A 708 -21.64 14.86 -19.15
CA THR A 708 -20.37 15.57 -19.34
C THR A 708 -19.86 16.23 -18.06
N LYS A 709 -18.53 16.33 -17.94
CA LYS A 709 -17.85 16.91 -16.78
C LYS A 709 -18.22 18.37 -16.56
N GLU A 710 -18.44 19.13 -17.63
CA GLU A 710 -18.72 20.57 -17.57
C GLU A 710 -20.07 20.88 -16.92
N GLN A 711 -20.97 19.90 -16.87
CA GLN A 711 -22.28 20.03 -16.25
C GLN A 711 -22.28 19.64 -14.77
N ALA A 712 -21.20 19.02 -14.29
CA ALA A 712 -21.16 18.37 -12.99
C ALA A 712 -20.68 19.32 -11.88
N ASP A 713 -21.38 19.25 -10.74
CA ASP A 713 -20.93 19.81 -9.47
C ASP A 713 -19.93 18.85 -8.78
N THR A 714 -20.14 17.54 -8.95
CA THR A 714 -19.27 16.47 -8.43
C THR A 714 -18.74 15.60 -9.56
N ILE A 715 -17.42 15.44 -9.62
CA ILE A 715 -16.73 14.64 -10.63
C ILE A 715 -16.05 13.43 -9.98
N TYR A 716 -16.37 12.25 -10.48
CA TYR A 716 -15.61 11.01 -10.23
C TYR A 716 -14.92 10.61 -11.53
N ALA A 717 -13.60 10.79 -11.60
CA ALA A 717 -12.82 10.46 -12.80
C ALA A 717 -11.42 9.94 -12.46
N VAL A 718 -10.79 9.26 -13.42
CA VAL A 718 -9.42 8.74 -13.22
C VAL A 718 -8.39 9.85 -12.96
N ASP A 719 -8.61 11.02 -13.54
CA ASP A 719 -7.65 12.12 -13.59
C ASP A 719 -8.14 13.44 -12.97
N GLU A 720 -9.35 13.47 -12.41
CA GLU A 720 -10.00 14.69 -11.91
C GLU A 720 -11.06 14.38 -10.86
N GLY A 721 -11.28 15.33 -9.93
CA GLY A 721 -12.26 15.19 -8.86
C GLY A 721 -11.81 14.17 -7.82
N VAL A 722 -12.68 13.22 -7.47
CA VAL A 722 -12.30 12.07 -6.65
C VAL A 722 -11.79 10.95 -7.57
N THR A 723 -10.51 10.62 -7.42
CA THR A 723 -9.78 9.69 -8.28
C THR A 723 -9.53 8.35 -7.60
N PRO A 724 -9.16 7.29 -8.35
CA PRO A 724 -8.76 6.01 -7.77
C PRO A 724 -7.56 6.08 -6.81
N TYR A 725 -6.82 7.19 -6.83
CA TYR A 725 -5.65 7.42 -5.99
C TYR A 725 -6.04 8.04 -4.63
N ASP A 726 -7.26 8.57 -4.49
CA ASP A 726 -7.78 9.16 -3.26
C ASP A 726 -8.35 8.08 -2.32
N ILE A 727 -7.56 7.02 -2.08
CA ILE A 727 -8.00 5.82 -1.37
C ILE A 727 -8.56 6.18 0.02
N GLU A 728 -7.86 7.05 0.73
CA GLU A 728 -8.23 7.50 2.07
C GLU A 728 -9.60 8.19 2.07
N GLN A 729 -9.86 9.05 1.07
CA GLN A 729 -11.16 9.70 0.91
C GLN A 729 -12.25 8.68 0.54
N ILE A 730 -11.98 7.78 -0.41
CA ILE A 730 -12.93 6.73 -0.83
C ILE A 730 -13.36 5.87 0.36
N MET A 731 -12.39 5.44 1.17
CA MET A 731 -12.64 4.60 2.33
C MET A 731 -13.43 5.33 3.43
N ALA A 732 -13.15 6.62 3.64
CA ALA A 732 -13.78 7.41 4.69
C ALA A 732 -15.18 7.91 4.33
N GLU A 733 -15.37 8.40 3.10
CA GLU A 733 -16.58 9.14 2.69
C GLU A 733 -17.57 8.28 1.89
N TYR A 734 -17.10 7.23 1.20
CA TYR A 734 -17.92 6.47 0.25
C TYR A 734 -18.16 5.02 0.66
N LEU A 735 -17.33 4.49 1.55
CA LEU A 735 -17.52 3.17 2.17
C LEU A 735 -18.07 3.23 3.59
N ALA A 736 -18.41 4.44 4.08
CA ALA A 736 -18.88 4.74 5.43
C ALA A 736 -19.96 3.77 5.91
#